data_AF-A0A940TA75-F1
#
_entry.id   AF-A0A940TA75-F1
#
_cell.length_a   1.000
_cell.length_b   1.000
_cell.length_c   1.000
_cell.angle_alpha   90.00
_cell.angle_beta   90.00
_cell.angle_gamma   90.00
#
_symmetry.space_group_name_H-M   'P 1'
#
loop_
_entity.id
_entity.type
_entity.pdbx_description
1 polymer ?
#
loop_
_entity_poly.entity_id
_entity_poly.type
_entity_poly.pdbx_seq_one_letter_code
_entity_poly.pdbx_strand_id
1 'polypeptide(L)'
;MKKSLLLVAVAVTALFSACSSDDLARNGAADGNTVNVSFSANFDQVMSTRSVAGESDGTAATKLYVAVYSADNELITAISHIGTEAGGLDFVPVSGKTATVNFQLVKGQTYNFVFWAQNPNATDGAVVFNPTTGKVAVDYSKITANDESLDAFTAHVNGLEVTGAISKNVELKRPWAQVNYGSAQADWNAAVAAGITVAKSKVTVNNVYTTLNALTGQVEGDATMADIVLAANTIPASFTTPRTLTVGTTDYKYVGLNYLLVGNEGEQSLVKADLELQKADGEVINTIAFSNTPVQRNYRTNIVGNLLTSQTQFNITLDPMYEDDNLVEVWDGSIEEPDAPAADGIYHITNASELAWIAEQVAAGTTFAGKTVQLDTDIDLNGKPWTPIGSNADDAAHNFQGTFDGNGKTISNLNVDLTATPAYRSAGLFGAVSGNAVLKNFTVANATVKNITSGSATVNGTAVVAGSFTYGGGGTIENVTVKNSTVEGNRYVGGVAGYFGGTVKNCTVDGLIMTAKPDNLTGSYDNGDKVGGVVGYANSTTNTITNNTIKNFTITAYRDFGGILGCGNLTFTTVSSNTVTDGTLIIDQITNSYGVKTANANAVVGRVLGGSVDASNPSSNVTIDENVANGISRANNIYTVTGTATTSSAIATIYTNAKNNGISDFTINLPVGNFVLPTIVQQNITIRIKGDGNNTKLTVSGASQAYFGCTVNFSDVTMVGDTNTDFTKNHGLYHIAKETYSNVTFTKFRFFYAPECTLNNCKFVQDAYDYTFCSYGTRTMTLNDCEMECVGKAAKIYGVDASNPATVTFNRCKFTCDGSARQTAGKDWKTALEIDARAANNTHFTVNINNTVGCTGFYTSENTAIAKTDANYQGTLYNVDNGSGSKIVVNIDGVQQTQAW
;
A
#
# COMPACT_ATOMS: atom_id res chain seq x y z
N MET A 1 2.63 -49.88 41.84
CA MET A 1 4.09 -49.65 41.83
C MET A 1 4.36 -48.24 41.33
N LYS A 2 5.21 -47.49 42.06
CA LYS A 2 5.86 -46.16 41.86
C LYS A 2 5.50 -45.36 40.57
N LYS A 3 4.83 -44.19 40.68
CA LYS A 3 5.32 -42.76 40.81
C LYS A 3 6.05 -42.26 39.53
N SER A 4 5.87 -41.07 38.94
CA SER A 4 5.25 -39.75 39.29
C SER A 4 5.53 -38.77 38.10
N LEU A 5 4.75 -37.72 37.77
CA LEU A 5 4.83 -36.31 38.25
C LEU A 5 3.70 -35.46 37.60
N LEU A 6 2.85 -34.74 38.38
CA LEU A 6 2.75 -33.26 38.61
C LEU A 6 2.30 -32.42 37.38
N LEU A 7 1.14 -31.76 37.26
CA LEU A 7 0.17 -30.96 38.08
C LEU A 7 0.42 -29.43 38.08
N VAL A 8 -0.56 -28.70 37.54
CA VAL A 8 -0.71 -27.25 37.32
C VAL A 8 -1.72 -26.68 38.33
N ALA A 9 -1.60 -25.41 38.75
CA ALA A 9 -2.70 -24.65 39.34
C ALA A 9 -2.55 -23.13 39.11
N VAL A 10 -3.67 -22.45 38.85
CA VAL A 10 -3.81 -21.02 38.54
C VAL A 10 -4.94 -20.39 39.37
N ALA A 11 -4.64 -19.22 39.96
CA ALA A 11 -5.41 -17.99 40.27
C ALA A 11 -6.72 -17.97 41.11
N VAL A 12 -6.89 -16.92 41.96
CA VAL A 12 -7.65 -15.66 41.68
C VAL A 12 -7.85 -14.75 42.94
N THR A 13 -7.35 -13.49 42.85
CA THR A 13 -7.76 -12.12 43.36
C THR A 13 -8.08 -11.74 44.82
N ALA A 14 -7.50 -10.62 45.34
CA ALA A 14 -8.13 -9.26 45.43
C ALA A 14 -7.31 -8.17 46.23
N LEU A 15 -7.03 -7.02 45.56
CA LEU A 15 -6.95 -5.57 45.92
C LEU A 15 -6.66 -5.00 47.36
N PHE A 16 -5.60 -4.17 47.55
CA PHE A 16 -5.58 -2.67 47.55
C PHE A 16 -4.32 -2.03 48.24
N SER A 17 -3.70 -1.07 47.53
CA SER A 17 -3.01 0.20 47.93
C SER A 17 -1.82 0.29 48.92
N ALA A 18 -0.72 0.90 48.42
CA ALA A 18 -0.05 2.14 48.89
C ALA A 18 1.47 2.09 49.21
N CYS A 19 2.21 2.82 48.36
CA CYS A 19 3.45 3.61 48.55
C CYS A 19 4.73 3.00 49.18
N SER A 20 5.80 2.97 48.38
CA SER A 20 7.05 3.68 48.72
C SER A 20 7.82 4.09 47.47
N SER A 21 7.96 5.40 47.31
CA SER A 21 9.00 6.09 46.53
C SER A 21 10.40 5.74 47.05
N ASP A 22 11.31 5.37 46.14
CA ASP A 22 12.77 5.63 46.17
C ASP A 22 13.49 4.56 45.36
N ASP A 23 13.96 4.92 44.15
CA ASP A 23 15.26 4.49 43.58
C ASP A 23 15.40 4.98 42.12
N LEU A 24 15.36 6.31 41.90
CA LEU A 24 15.81 6.88 40.61
C LEU A 24 16.99 7.84 40.76
N ALA A 25 17.66 7.85 41.91
CA ALA A 25 18.91 8.59 42.04
C ALA A 25 19.86 7.91 43.02
N ARG A 26 20.61 6.90 42.55
CA ARG A 26 21.97 6.68 43.05
C ARG A 26 22.86 5.92 42.09
N ASN A 27 23.97 6.59 41.78
CA ASN A 27 25.20 6.14 41.12
C ASN A 27 25.22 6.20 39.59
N GLY A 28 26.02 7.15 39.09
CA GLY A 28 26.65 7.09 37.77
C GLY A 28 27.58 5.88 37.64
N ALA A 29 26.99 4.70 37.55
CA ALA A 29 27.66 3.47 37.20
C ALA A 29 27.00 2.90 35.94
N ALA A 30 27.85 2.52 34.99
CA ALA A 30 27.50 1.94 33.71
C ALA A 30 26.91 0.53 33.89
N ASP A 31 25.64 0.44 34.27
CA ASP A 31 24.83 -0.76 34.07
C ASP A 31 24.08 -0.57 32.75
N GLY A 32 24.27 -1.46 31.78
CA GLY A 32 23.83 -1.32 30.37
C GLY A 32 22.31 -1.21 30.09
N ASN A 33 21.53 -0.73 31.06
CA ASN A 33 20.09 -0.56 31.07
C ASN A 33 19.59 0.86 30.76
N THR A 34 20.45 1.89 30.74
CA THR A 34 20.08 3.23 30.24
C THR A 34 20.66 3.51 28.85
N VAL A 35 20.03 4.41 28.10
CA VAL A 35 20.45 4.84 26.76
C VAL A 35 20.30 6.34 26.60
N ASN A 36 21.11 6.92 25.71
CA ASN A 36 21.03 8.33 25.38
C ASN A 36 19.77 8.63 24.53
N VAL A 37 18.97 9.58 24.98
CA VAL A 37 17.87 10.16 24.22
C VAL A 37 18.15 11.64 24.05
N SER A 38 18.31 12.07 22.80
CA SER A 38 18.61 13.44 22.42
C SER A 38 17.43 14.07 21.71
N PHE A 39 17.12 15.31 22.06
CA PHE A 39 16.17 16.14 21.31
C PHE A 39 16.87 17.40 20.81
N SER A 40 16.69 17.71 19.54
CA SER A 40 16.91 19.04 18.98
C SER A 40 15.58 19.77 19.00
N ALA A 41 15.41 20.68 19.96
CA ALA A 41 14.26 21.58 20.05
C ALA A 41 14.52 22.79 19.15
N ASN A 42 13.78 22.89 18.07
CA ASN A 42 13.99 23.88 17.04
C ASN A 42 12.71 24.72 16.89
N PHE A 43 12.87 26.01 16.64
CA PHE A 43 11.80 26.87 16.14
C PHE A 43 12.32 27.63 14.92
N ASP A 44 12.91 26.86 13.98
CA ASP A 44 13.52 27.37 12.75
C ASP A 44 12.54 28.27 12.02
N GLN A 45 12.84 29.56 12.07
CA GLN A 45 12.12 30.56 11.32
C GLN A 45 12.81 30.72 9.99
N VAL A 46 12.23 30.14 8.95
CA VAL A 46 12.48 30.64 7.60
C VAL A 46 11.89 32.04 7.57
N MET A 47 12.75 33.04 7.72
CA MET A 47 12.38 34.43 7.51
C MET A 47 11.80 34.52 6.10
N SER A 48 10.55 34.97 5.98
CA SER A 48 10.17 35.74 4.80
C SER A 48 11.29 36.74 4.52
N THR A 49 11.63 36.96 3.25
CA THR A 49 12.61 37.98 2.84
C THR A 49 12.20 39.41 3.26
N ARG A 50 11.10 39.55 4.00
CA ARG A 50 10.48 40.77 4.50
C ARG A 50 10.38 40.86 6.03
N SER A 51 10.94 39.92 6.78
CA SER A 51 11.05 40.06 8.24
C SER A 51 12.12 41.10 8.59
N VAL A 52 11.68 42.26 9.10
CA VAL A 52 12.56 43.34 9.57
C VAL A 52 12.94 43.06 11.03
N ALA A 53 14.23 43.18 11.35
CA ALA A 53 14.74 43.06 12.71
C ALA A 53 13.89 43.86 13.72
N GLY A 54 13.38 43.17 14.75
CA GLY A 54 12.54 43.75 15.79
C GLY A 54 11.08 43.31 15.74
N GLU A 55 10.59 42.69 14.65
CA GLU A 55 9.43 41.80 14.74
C GLU A 55 9.74 40.62 15.65
N SER A 56 8.75 40.12 16.39
CA SER A 56 8.87 38.92 17.21
C SER A 56 9.29 37.74 16.33
N ASP A 57 10.59 37.66 16.09
CA ASP A 57 11.30 36.71 15.25
C ASP A 57 11.77 35.52 16.08
N GLY A 58 11.12 35.29 17.23
CA GLY A 58 11.41 34.22 18.16
C GLY A 58 12.79 34.29 18.81
N THR A 59 13.67 35.22 18.42
CA THR A 59 15.06 35.27 18.95
C THR A 59 15.11 35.67 20.42
N ALA A 60 14.06 36.30 20.93
CA ALA A 60 13.96 36.70 22.33
C ALA A 60 13.69 35.52 23.28
N ALA A 61 13.13 34.40 22.78
CA ALA A 61 12.85 33.19 23.56
C ALA A 61 14.13 32.38 23.82
N THR A 62 14.94 32.84 24.77
CA THR A 62 16.31 32.34 25.00
C THR A 62 16.42 31.28 26.10
N LYS A 63 15.34 30.99 26.84
CA LYS A 63 15.31 29.97 27.90
C LYS A 63 14.35 28.84 27.57
N LEU A 64 14.86 27.62 27.40
CA LEU A 64 14.06 26.40 27.24
C LEU A 64 13.99 25.62 28.57
N TYR A 65 12.78 25.40 29.06
CA TYR A 65 12.48 24.50 30.17
C TYR A 65 11.99 23.16 29.62
N VAL A 66 12.49 22.05 30.17
CA VAL A 66 12.10 20.71 29.72
C VAL A 66 11.66 19.85 30.88
N ALA A 67 10.38 19.45 30.86
CA ALA A 67 9.77 18.58 31.86
C ALA A 67 9.62 17.16 31.31
N VAL A 68 10.09 16.17 32.07
CA VAL A 68 10.00 14.74 31.71
C VAL A 68 9.08 14.04 32.69
N TYR A 69 8.14 13.26 32.16
CA TYR A 69 7.14 12.55 32.95
C TYR A 69 7.16 11.06 32.63
N SER A 70 6.69 10.25 33.57
CA SER A 70 6.42 8.83 33.33
C SER A 70 5.23 8.65 32.37
N ALA A 71 4.98 7.40 31.97
CA ALA A 71 3.80 7.04 31.18
C ALA A 71 2.46 7.46 31.85
N ASP A 72 2.44 7.53 33.20
CA ASP A 72 1.27 7.92 33.98
C ASP A 72 1.19 9.45 34.23
N ASN A 73 2.00 10.25 33.53
CA ASN A 73 2.12 11.71 33.68
C ASN A 73 2.63 12.18 35.04
N GLU A 74 3.37 11.33 35.77
CA GLU A 74 4.05 11.73 37.00
C GLU A 74 5.40 12.38 36.66
N LEU A 75 5.67 13.58 37.21
CA LEU A 75 6.88 14.34 36.94
C LEU A 75 8.13 13.59 37.45
N ILE A 76 9.13 13.42 36.58
CA ILE A 76 10.42 12.83 36.92
C ILE A 76 11.44 13.95 37.12
N THR A 77 11.56 14.41 38.36
CA THR A 77 12.40 15.56 38.72
C THR A 77 13.90 15.32 38.49
N ALA A 78 14.39 14.07 38.64
CA ALA A 78 15.81 13.74 38.58
C ALA A 78 16.48 13.93 37.19
N ILE A 79 15.69 13.93 36.12
CA ILE A 79 16.18 14.04 34.73
C ILE A 79 15.58 15.22 33.98
N SER A 80 14.62 15.91 34.60
CA SER A 80 14.05 17.11 34.02
C SER A 80 15.04 18.26 34.14
N HIS A 81 15.10 19.11 33.10
CA HIS A 81 15.86 20.37 33.18
C HIS A 81 14.93 21.41 33.81
N ILE A 82 14.63 21.18 35.09
CA ILE A 82 13.73 21.97 35.92
C ILE A 82 14.46 22.24 37.24
N GLY A 83 14.71 23.50 37.56
CA GLY A 83 15.33 23.89 38.83
C GLY A 83 14.48 23.49 40.05
N THR A 84 15.12 23.28 41.21
CA THR A 84 14.50 22.73 42.43
C THR A 84 14.15 23.74 43.54
N GLU A 85 14.17 25.06 43.33
CA GLU A 85 13.80 26.01 44.41
C GLU A 85 12.84 27.14 43.99
N ALA A 86 12.12 27.64 45.00
CA ALA A 86 11.27 28.83 44.95
C ALA A 86 12.11 30.07 44.58
N GLY A 87 12.23 30.36 43.28
CA GLY A 87 12.83 31.59 42.76
C GLY A 87 13.91 31.46 41.68
N GLY A 88 14.21 30.27 41.15
CA GLY A 88 15.20 30.14 40.07
C GLY A 88 15.08 28.85 39.27
N LEU A 89 14.64 28.95 38.02
CA LEU A 89 14.50 27.84 37.09
C LEU A 89 15.85 27.55 36.39
N ASP A 90 16.33 26.31 36.43
CA ASP A 90 17.36 25.83 35.47
C ASP A 90 16.73 25.73 34.09
N PHE A 91 17.47 26.13 33.06
CA PHE A 91 17.01 26.17 31.68
C PHE A 91 18.15 25.79 30.74
N VAL A 92 17.78 25.34 29.55
CA VAL A 92 18.72 25.13 28.46
C VAL A 92 18.76 26.40 27.62
N PRO A 93 19.93 27.05 27.45
CA PRO A 93 20.05 28.22 26.60
C PRO A 93 19.68 27.87 25.16
N VAL A 94 18.87 28.72 24.54
CA VAL A 94 18.59 28.62 23.11
C VAL A 94 19.57 29.49 22.35
N SER A 95 20.22 28.90 21.34
CA SER A 95 21.18 29.60 20.47
C SER A 95 20.79 29.36 19.01
N GLY A 96 20.66 30.42 18.21
CA GLY A 96 20.26 30.29 16.81
C GLY A 96 18.92 29.57 16.64
N LYS A 97 17.93 29.86 17.50
CA LYS A 97 16.59 29.25 17.50
C LYS A 97 16.55 27.73 17.72
N THR A 98 17.65 27.18 18.21
CA THR A 98 17.81 25.76 18.50
C THR A 98 18.37 25.55 19.90
N ALA A 99 17.87 24.53 20.59
CA ALA A 99 18.44 24.01 21.83
C ALA A 99 18.49 22.49 21.77
N THR A 100 19.63 21.90 22.13
CA THR A 100 19.78 20.45 22.21
C THR A 100 19.74 20.01 23.66
N VAL A 101 18.88 19.05 23.97
CA VAL A 101 18.77 18.45 25.31
C VAL A 101 19.05 16.95 25.22
N ASN A 102 19.75 16.43 26.22
CA ASN A 102 20.17 15.04 26.26
C ASN A 102 19.78 14.41 27.60
N PHE A 103 19.24 13.19 27.54
CA PHE A 103 18.79 12.44 28.69
C PHE A 103 19.39 11.03 28.68
N GLN A 104 19.65 10.48 29.87
CA GLN A 104 19.94 9.05 30.05
C GLN A 104 18.68 8.37 30.59
N LEU A 105 18.00 7.61 29.74
CA LEU A 105 16.70 7.02 30.06
C LEU A 105 16.76 5.49 30.09
N VAL A 106 15.95 4.87 30.95
CA VAL A 106 15.90 3.41 31.13
C VAL A 106 15.24 2.73 29.92
N LYS A 107 15.86 1.66 29.40
CA LYS A 107 15.32 0.84 28.31
C LYS A 107 14.01 0.14 28.73
N GLY A 108 13.07 0.03 27.79
CA GLY A 108 11.76 -0.59 27.97
C GLY A 108 10.74 0.29 28.71
N GLN A 109 11.07 1.54 29.00
CA GLN A 109 10.16 2.49 29.65
C GLN A 109 9.62 3.53 28.68
N THR A 110 8.44 4.05 28.98
CA THR A 110 7.74 5.07 28.18
C THR A 110 7.70 6.39 28.93
N TYR A 111 8.02 7.49 28.23
CA TYR A 111 8.13 8.83 28.80
C TYR A 111 7.31 9.85 28.00
N ASN A 112 6.85 10.89 28.70
CA ASN A 112 6.24 12.08 28.11
C ASN A 112 7.14 13.30 28.35
N PHE A 113 7.18 14.24 27.42
CA PHE A 113 8.05 15.40 27.46
C PHE A 113 7.26 16.67 27.16
N VAL A 114 7.55 17.74 27.88
CA VAL A 114 7.13 19.10 27.55
C VAL A 114 8.35 19.96 27.34
N PHE A 115 8.34 20.73 26.26
CA PHE A 115 9.34 21.72 25.91
C PHE A 115 8.67 23.09 25.97
N TRP A 116 9.12 23.98 26.85
CA TRP A 116 8.59 25.33 27.01
C TRP A 116 9.72 26.35 26.89
N ALA A 117 9.80 27.04 25.75
CA ALA A 117 10.76 28.12 25.54
C ALA A 117 10.09 29.47 25.78
N GLN A 118 10.72 30.39 26.51
CA GLN A 118 10.17 31.73 26.72
C GLN A 118 11.26 32.81 26.78
N ASN A 119 10.85 34.05 26.53
CA ASN A 119 11.69 35.21 26.75
C ASN A 119 11.96 35.40 28.26
N PRO A 120 13.24 35.54 28.68
CA PRO A 120 13.59 35.70 30.10
C PRO A 120 13.12 37.02 30.71
N ASN A 121 12.75 38.00 29.88
CA ASN A 121 12.29 39.32 30.32
C ASN A 121 10.77 39.40 30.42
N ALA A 122 10.04 38.29 30.27
CA ALA A 122 8.60 38.23 30.47
C ALA A 122 8.21 38.87 31.81
N THR A 123 7.15 39.68 31.81
CA THR A 123 6.63 40.32 33.04
C THR A 123 6.42 39.26 34.14
N ASP A 124 6.94 39.53 35.34
CA ASP A 124 6.98 38.53 36.42
C ASP A 124 5.58 37.99 36.79
N GLY A 125 5.44 36.68 36.71
CA GLY A 125 4.19 35.97 36.98
C GLY A 125 3.06 36.26 35.99
N ALA A 126 3.31 36.89 34.83
CA ALA A 126 2.31 37.06 33.77
C ALA A 126 2.11 35.76 32.96
N VAL A 127 3.18 35.00 32.75
CA VAL A 127 3.16 33.67 32.11
C VAL A 127 4.03 32.73 32.93
N VAL A 128 3.45 31.67 33.49
CA VAL A 128 4.13 30.75 34.41
C VAL A 128 3.93 29.31 33.98
N PHE A 129 5.02 28.64 33.60
CA PHE A 129 5.03 27.20 33.40
C PHE A 129 5.20 26.47 34.74
N ASN A 130 4.22 25.64 35.10
CA ASN A 130 4.25 24.76 36.24
C ASN A 130 4.55 23.32 35.77
N PRO A 131 5.76 22.81 36.06
CA PRO A 131 6.17 21.47 35.63
C PRO A 131 5.54 20.35 36.45
N THR A 132 5.09 20.59 37.68
CA THR A 132 4.39 19.56 38.46
C THR A 132 3.06 19.18 37.81
N THR A 133 2.38 20.16 37.21
CA THR A 133 1.10 19.93 36.53
C THR A 133 1.23 19.83 35.00
N GLY A 134 2.37 20.21 34.43
CA GLY A 134 2.56 20.38 32.99
C GLY A 134 1.71 21.48 32.36
N LYS A 135 1.37 22.52 33.13
CA LYS A 135 0.45 23.59 32.71
C LYS A 135 1.12 24.95 32.69
N VAL A 136 0.66 25.82 31.82
CA VAL A 136 1.06 27.23 31.74
C VAL A 136 -0.13 28.09 32.14
N ALA A 137 0.06 28.93 33.15
CA ALA A 137 -0.93 29.92 33.59
C ALA A 137 -0.62 31.29 32.95
N VAL A 138 -1.66 31.99 32.50
CA VAL A 138 -1.59 33.35 31.95
C VAL A 138 -2.41 34.29 32.83
N ASP A 139 -1.77 35.34 33.34
CA ASP A 139 -2.40 36.39 34.15
C ASP A 139 -2.43 37.70 33.37
N TYR A 140 -3.54 37.93 32.66
CA TYR A 140 -3.74 39.15 31.86
C TYR A 140 -3.75 40.44 32.69
N SER A 141 -3.97 40.39 34.00
CA SER A 141 -3.95 41.60 34.84
C SER A 141 -2.55 42.22 34.94
N LYS A 142 -1.51 41.45 34.60
CA LYS A 142 -0.11 41.87 34.59
C LYS A 142 0.40 42.20 33.19
N ILE A 143 -0.40 41.95 32.15
CA ILE A 143 0.00 42.16 30.76
C ILE A 143 -0.50 43.54 30.30
N THR A 144 0.39 44.33 29.72
CA THR A 144 0.04 45.59 29.07
C THR A 144 0.01 45.42 27.55
N ALA A 145 -0.56 46.39 26.83
CA ALA A 145 -0.46 46.38 25.38
C ALA A 145 1.02 46.47 24.95
N ASN A 146 1.35 45.96 23.77
CA ASN A 146 2.71 46.00 23.21
C ASN A 146 3.78 45.30 24.06
N ASP A 147 3.39 44.35 24.91
CA ASP A 147 4.34 43.55 25.70
C ASP A 147 5.01 42.47 24.81
N GLU A 148 6.08 42.85 24.13
CA GLU A 148 6.91 41.94 23.31
C GLU A 148 7.69 40.93 24.17
N SER A 149 7.67 41.06 25.51
CA SER A 149 8.36 40.12 26.40
C SER A 149 7.64 38.77 26.55
N LEU A 150 6.42 38.63 26.02
CA LEU A 150 5.62 37.41 26.14
C LEU A 150 5.93 36.35 25.07
N ASP A 151 6.89 36.60 24.18
CA ASP A 151 7.26 35.64 23.14
C ASP A 151 7.69 34.29 23.77
N ALA A 152 7.01 33.22 23.35
CA ALA A 152 7.19 31.88 23.90
C ALA A 152 6.82 30.82 22.85
N PHE A 153 7.34 29.61 23.03
CA PHE A 153 7.13 28.46 22.16
C PHE A 153 6.97 27.18 22.98
N THR A 154 6.15 26.26 22.50
CA THR A 154 5.86 25.00 23.19
C THR A 154 5.84 23.82 22.24
N ALA A 155 6.20 22.65 22.75
CA ALA A 155 5.98 21.36 22.12
C ALA A 155 5.82 20.28 23.18
N HIS A 156 5.25 19.14 22.79
CA HIS A 156 5.21 17.97 23.63
C HIS A 156 5.49 16.69 22.83
N VAL A 157 6.02 15.68 23.50
CA VAL A 157 6.24 14.35 22.95
C VAL A 157 5.70 13.35 23.95
N ASN A 158 4.60 12.69 23.62
CA ASN A 158 3.96 11.72 24.51
C ASN A 158 4.17 10.29 24.00
N GLY A 159 4.22 9.33 24.92
CA GLY A 159 4.29 7.91 24.60
C GLY A 159 5.63 7.47 24.02
N LEU A 160 6.74 8.15 24.33
CA LEU A 160 8.05 7.75 23.80
C LEU A 160 8.59 6.52 24.54
N GLU A 161 8.44 5.35 23.93
CA GLU A 161 9.09 4.12 24.39
C GLU A 161 10.59 4.13 24.07
N VAL A 162 11.41 3.92 25.09
CA VAL A 162 12.87 3.92 25.00
C VAL A 162 13.37 2.50 24.81
N THR A 163 13.64 2.06 23.58
CA THR A 163 14.16 0.70 23.32
C THR A 163 15.67 0.68 23.02
N GLY A 164 16.24 1.85 22.71
CA GLY A 164 17.64 2.06 22.32
C GLY A 164 17.99 3.54 22.34
N ALA A 165 19.18 3.91 21.85
CA ALA A 165 19.54 5.32 21.70
C ALA A 165 18.63 6.00 20.67
N ILE A 166 18.11 7.18 21.00
CA ILE A 166 17.13 7.91 20.18
C ILE A 166 17.65 9.34 19.97
N SER A 167 17.48 9.85 18.75
CA SER A 167 17.67 11.27 18.42
C SER A 167 16.43 11.76 17.69
N LYS A 168 15.82 12.86 18.14
CA LYS A 168 14.59 13.41 17.56
C LYS A 168 14.69 14.93 17.40
N ASN A 169 14.16 15.44 16.29
CA ASN A 169 13.87 16.86 16.17
C ASN A 169 12.46 17.12 16.71
N VAL A 170 12.30 18.21 17.46
CA VAL A 170 11.02 18.67 18.01
C VAL A 170 10.85 20.11 17.56
N GLU A 171 9.79 20.36 16.82
CA GLU A 171 9.42 21.70 16.40
C GLU A 171 8.55 22.36 17.46
N LEU A 172 8.94 23.55 17.91
CA LEU A 172 8.20 24.32 18.90
C LEU A 172 7.38 25.39 18.21
N LYS A 173 6.09 25.47 18.55
CA LYS A 173 5.12 26.45 18.00
C LYS A 173 4.71 27.46 19.05
N ARG A 174 4.23 28.63 18.63
CA ARG A 174 3.74 29.63 19.60
C ARG A 174 2.46 29.13 20.29
N PRO A 175 2.37 29.26 21.62
CA PRO A 175 1.16 28.94 22.37
C PRO A 175 0.11 30.06 22.27
N TRP A 176 0.41 31.16 21.59
CA TRP A 176 -0.44 32.34 21.47
C TRP A 176 -0.89 32.57 20.03
N ALA A 177 -2.01 33.26 19.87
CA ALA A 177 -2.29 34.08 18.70
C ALA A 177 -1.63 35.45 18.88
N GLN A 178 -1.04 36.01 17.82
CA GLN A 178 -0.54 37.39 17.84
C GLN A 178 -1.53 38.30 17.12
N VAL A 179 -1.84 39.47 17.68
CA VAL A 179 -2.70 40.49 17.05
C VAL A 179 -1.87 41.76 16.83
N ASN A 180 -1.73 42.14 15.56
CA ASN A 180 -0.99 43.31 15.11
C ASN A 180 -1.95 44.38 14.59
N TYR A 181 -1.59 45.65 14.78
CA TYR A 181 -2.33 46.80 14.28
C TYR A 181 -1.42 47.69 13.42
N GLY A 182 -1.88 48.07 12.22
CA GLY A 182 -1.12 48.90 11.29
C GLY A 182 -1.93 50.02 10.66
N SER A 183 -1.42 51.26 10.71
CA SER A 183 -2.01 52.39 9.99
C SER A 183 -1.41 52.57 8.60
N ALA A 184 -2.23 52.83 7.58
CA ALA A 184 -1.75 53.14 6.25
C ALA A 184 -0.86 54.40 6.26
N GLN A 185 0.15 54.43 5.39
CA GLN A 185 1.08 55.56 5.30
C GLN A 185 0.38 56.90 5.05
N ALA A 186 -0.68 56.92 4.24
CA ALA A 186 -1.46 58.12 3.95
C ALA A 186 -2.22 58.63 5.19
N ASP A 187 -2.82 57.72 5.96
CA ASP A 187 -3.53 58.02 7.20
C ASP A 187 -2.58 58.53 8.29
N TRP A 188 -1.39 57.91 8.40
CA TRP A 188 -0.32 58.41 9.25
C TRP A 188 0.08 59.85 8.91
N ASN A 189 0.32 60.12 7.63
CA ASN A 189 0.70 61.46 7.16
C ASN A 189 -0.40 62.49 7.44
N ALA A 190 -1.67 62.11 7.26
CA ALA A 190 -2.82 62.97 7.55
C ALA A 190 -2.92 63.29 9.05
N ALA A 191 -2.72 62.31 9.93
CA ALA A 191 -2.70 62.51 11.38
C ALA A 191 -1.58 63.48 11.79
N VAL A 192 -0.37 63.28 11.26
CA VAL A 192 0.78 64.17 11.52
C VAL A 192 0.49 65.60 11.04
N ALA A 193 -0.10 65.77 9.85
CA ALA A 193 -0.47 67.08 9.31
C ALA A 193 -1.55 67.78 10.18
N ALA A 194 -2.41 67.02 10.85
CA ALA A 194 -3.39 67.52 11.81
C ALA A 194 -2.80 67.79 13.22
N GLY A 195 -1.48 67.61 13.42
CA GLY A 195 -0.83 67.80 14.71
C GLY A 195 -1.02 66.63 15.69
N ILE A 196 -1.42 65.45 15.20
CA ILE A 196 -1.62 64.24 16.00
C ILE A 196 -0.38 63.35 15.87
N THR A 197 0.19 62.94 17.01
CA THR A 197 1.28 61.96 17.06
C THR A 197 0.88 60.83 18.00
N VAL A 198 0.65 59.64 17.44
CA VAL A 198 0.35 58.43 18.22
C VAL A 198 1.60 57.96 18.95
N ALA A 199 1.46 57.60 20.22
CA ALA A 199 2.58 57.17 21.06
C ALA A 199 2.27 55.92 21.89
N LYS A 200 0.99 55.68 22.20
CA LYS A 200 0.55 54.56 23.03
C LYS A 200 -0.64 53.87 22.38
N SER A 201 -0.77 52.58 22.64
CA SER A 201 -1.99 51.82 22.36
C SER A 201 -2.43 51.08 23.60
N LYS A 202 -3.74 50.86 23.68
CA LYS A 202 -4.44 50.08 24.70
C LYS A 202 -5.37 49.13 23.97
N VAL A 203 -5.48 47.88 24.45
CA VAL A 203 -6.31 46.87 23.80
C VAL A 203 -7.26 46.24 24.81
N THR A 204 -8.52 46.09 24.42
CA THR A 204 -9.52 45.38 25.24
C THR A 204 -9.90 44.08 24.56
N VAL A 205 -9.76 42.97 25.29
CA VAL A 205 -10.01 41.62 24.77
C VAL A 205 -11.02 40.85 25.60
N ASN A 206 -11.70 39.90 24.98
CA ASN A 206 -12.48 38.87 25.66
C ASN A 206 -12.48 37.59 24.79
N ASN A 207 -13.09 36.52 25.31
CA ASN A 207 -13.04 35.17 24.74
C ASN A 207 -11.61 34.62 24.65
N VAL A 208 -10.81 34.83 25.71
CA VAL A 208 -9.42 34.36 25.83
C VAL A 208 -9.26 33.41 27.02
N TYR A 209 -8.37 32.44 26.90
CA TYR A 209 -8.10 31.45 27.94
C TYR A 209 -6.96 31.89 28.85
N THR A 210 -6.95 31.38 30.08
CA THR A 210 -5.91 31.69 31.09
C THR A 210 -5.02 30.49 31.43
N THR A 211 -5.27 29.32 30.82
CA THR A 211 -4.52 28.09 31.13
C THR A 211 -4.33 27.23 29.89
N LEU A 212 -3.08 26.83 29.64
CA LEU A 212 -2.68 25.87 28.61
C LEU A 212 -2.10 24.63 29.29
N ASN A 213 -2.60 23.46 28.95
CA ASN A 213 -1.99 22.19 29.31
C ASN A 213 -0.90 21.86 28.28
N ALA A 214 0.35 22.13 28.62
CA ALA A 214 1.49 21.94 27.72
C ALA A 214 1.82 20.45 27.47
N LEU A 215 1.35 19.54 28.34
CA LEU A 215 1.44 18.09 28.14
C LEU A 215 0.56 17.56 27.01
N THR A 216 -0.57 18.22 26.75
CA THR A 216 -1.54 17.82 25.73
C THR A 216 -1.65 18.81 24.58
N GLY A 217 -1.09 20.01 24.76
CA GLY A 217 -1.26 21.14 23.87
C GLY A 217 -2.64 21.79 23.94
N GLN A 218 -3.54 21.39 24.83
CA GLN A 218 -4.94 21.87 24.89
C GLN A 218 -5.14 22.99 25.91
N VAL A 219 -6.04 23.95 25.65
CA VAL A 219 -6.46 24.91 26.68
C VAL A 219 -7.38 24.26 27.72
N GLU A 220 -7.37 24.78 28.94
CA GLU A 220 -8.22 24.28 30.03
C GLU A 220 -9.08 25.38 30.64
N GLY A 221 -10.27 24.99 31.10
CA GLY A 221 -11.29 25.90 31.63
C GLY A 221 -12.10 26.57 30.52
N ASP A 222 -13.02 27.44 30.93
CA ASP A 222 -13.81 28.24 30.00
C ASP A 222 -13.04 29.51 29.59
N ALA A 223 -13.21 29.96 28.35
CA ALA A 223 -12.67 31.23 27.91
C ALA A 223 -13.31 32.40 28.70
N THR A 224 -12.52 33.41 29.02
CA THR A 224 -12.95 34.58 29.78
C THR A 224 -13.73 35.53 28.87
N MET A 225 -15.06 35.58 29.06
CA MET A 225 -15.97 36.42 28.27
C MET A 225 -16.10 37.86 28.79
N ALA A 226 -15.57 38.16 29.97
CA ALA A 226 -15.52 39.52 30.49
C ALA A 226 -14.43 40.34 29.78
N ASP A 227 -14.66 41.63 29.59
CA ASP A 227 -13.68 42.53 28.99
C ASP A 227 -12.43 42.63 29.89
N ILE A 228 -11.28 42.21 29.34
CA ILE A 228 -9.95 42.32 29.90
C ILE A 228 -9.24 43.47 29.21
N VAL A 229 -8.71 44.42 30.00
CA VAL A 229 -7.99 45.58 29.48
C VAL A 229 -6.49 45.34 29.58
N LEU A 230 -5.83 45.25 28.43
CA LEU A 230 -4.37 45.37 28.32
C LEU A 230 -4.04 46.86 28.37
N ALA A 231 -3.51 47.30 29.51
CA ALA A 231 -3.33 48.71 29.82
C ALA A 231 -2.48 49.45 28.78
N ALA A 232 -2.73 50.76 28.63
CA ALA A 232 -2.04 51.60 27.67
C ALA A 232 -0.53 51.57 27.89
N ASN A 233 0.22 51.20 26.86
CA ASN A 233 1.67 51.16 26.91
C ASN A 233 2.26 51.86 25.68
N THR A 234 3.51 52.30 25.83
CA THR A 234 4.28 52.90 24.73
C THR A 234 4.33 51.90 23.59
N ILE A 235 3.92 52.34 22.41
CA ILE A 235 4.28 51.64 21.17
C ILE A 235 5.82 51.76 21.12
N PRO A 236 6.62 50.66 21.05
CA PRO A 236 8.05 50.68 21.38
C PRO A 236 8.88 51.80 20.72
N ALA A 237 10.11 52.11 21.16
CA ALA A 237 10.80 53.37 20.80
C ALA A 237 11.63 53.37 19.50
N SER A 238 11.82 52.23 18.83
CA SER A 238 12.53 52.07 17.53
C SER A 238 11.89 52.80 16.32
N PHE A 239 11.10 53.85 16.56
CA PHE A 239 10.13 54.46 15.64
C PHE A 239 10.53 55.88 15.17
N THR A 240 11.77 56.31 15.42
CA THR A 240 12.34 57.52 14.78
C THR A 240 12.59 57.33 13.28
N THR A 241 12.62 56.08 12.84
CA THR A 241 12.47 55.62 11.44
C THR A 241 11.37 54.56 11.47
N PRO A 242 10.24 54.72 10.79
CA PRO A 242 9.08 53.88 11.03
C PRO A 242 9.36 52.41 10.68
N ARG A 243 9.17 51.51 11.66
CA ARG A 243 9.03 50.07 11.43
C ARG A 243 7.77 49.83 10.59
N THR A 244 7.95 49.09 9.52
CA THR A 244 6.91 48.72 8.58
C THR A 244 6.30 47.39 9.02
N LEU A 245 4.97 47.34 9.17
CA LEU A 245 4.22 46.08 9.17
C LEU A 245 3.88 45.74 7.71
N THR A 246 4.50 44.72 7.14
CA THR A 246 4.17 44.28 5.79
C THR A 246 3.10 43.19 5.82
N VAL A 247 1.97 43.45 5.16
CA VAL A 247 0.87 42.49 4.96
C VAL A 247 0.70 42.29 3.46
N GLY A 248 0.94 41.07 2.99
CA GLY A 248 1.10 40.79 1.56
C GLY A 248 2.22 41.64 0.95
N THR A 249 1.88 42.50 0.00
CA THR A 249 2.83 43.42 -0.66
C THR A 249 2.80 44.84 -0.11
N THR A 250 1.94 45.13 0.88
CA THR A 250 1.69 46.49 1.35
C THR A 250 2.29 46.76 2.73
N ASP A 251 2.89 47.94 2.85
CA ASP A 251 3.58 48.41 4.04
C ASP A 251 2.72 49.36 4.87
N TYR A 252 2.54 49.04 6.16
CA TYR A 252 1.77 49.81 7.13
C TYR A 252 2.67 50.33 8.26
N LYS A 253 2.25 51.40 8.93
CA LYS A 253 2.88 51.91 10.15
C LYS A 253 2.38 51.14 11.36
N TYR A 254 3.28 50.45 12.02
CA TYR A 254 2.97 49.63 13.19
C TYR A 254 2.42 50.50 14.34
N VAL A 255 1.24 50.17 14.88
CA VAL A 255 0.58 50.91 15.98
C VAL A 255 0.16 50.04 17.17
N GLY A 256 0.35 48.71 17.10
CA GLY A 256 0.23 47.86 18.29
C GLY A 256 0.47 46.36 18.07
N LEU A 257 0.92 45.65 19.11
CA LEU A 257 1.19 44.20 19.17
C LEU A 257 0.60 43.60 20.44
N ASN A 258 -0.08 42.45 20.37
CA ASN A 258 -0.54 41.73 21.57
C ASN A 258 -0.53 40.20 21.37
N TYR A 259 -0.29 39.44 22.45
CA TYR A 259 -0.38 37.98 22.47
C TYR A 259 -1.58 37.51 23.26
N LEU A 260 -2.37 36.61 22.68
CA LEU A 260 -3.60 36.08 23.27
C LEU A 260 -3.54 34.54 23.29
N LEU A 261 -3.83 33.93 24.45
CA LEU A 261 -4.09 32.49 24.54
C LEU A 261 -5.54 32.24 24.12
N VAL A 262 -5.72 31.57 22.98
CA VAL A 262 -7.03 31.34 22.34
C VAL A 262 -7.30 29.84 22.24
N GLY A 263 -8.30 29.40 21.47
CA GLY A 263 -8.70 27.99 21.33
C GLY A 263 -7.58 27.03 20.92
N ASN A 264 -7.93 25.74 20.74
CA ASN A 264 -6.90 24.72 20.53
C ASN A 264 -6.13 24.92 19.20
N GLU A 265 -5.06 24.16 19.02
CA GLU A 265 -4.22 24.28 17.82
C GLU A 265 -5.05 23.79 16.64
N GLY A 266 -5.04 24.55 15.53
CA GLY A 266 -5.91 24.30 14.39
C GLY A 266 -7.34 24.85 14.55
N GLU A 267 -7.71 25.40 15.71
CA GLU A 267 -9.02 26.02 15.93
C GLU A 267 -8.95 27.55 15.84
N GLN A 268 -9.78 28.13 14.96
CA GLN A 268 -9.97 29.57 14.93
C GLN A 268 -10.98 30.00 16.01
N SER A 269 -10.62 31.03 16.77
CA SER A 269 -11.48 31.69 17.74
C SER A 269 -11.85 33.08 17.24
N LEU A 270 -13.05 33.57 17.61
CA LEU A 270 -13.44 34.96 17.40
C LEU A 270 -13.31 35.69 18.73
N VAL A 271 -12.39 36.65 18.83
CA VAL A 271 -12.15 37.42 20.05
C VAL A 271 -12.57 38.87 19.86
N LYS A 272 -12.96 39.52 20.96
CA LYS A 272 -12.92 40.98 21.00
C LYS A 272 -11.45 41.42 21.02
N ALA A 273 -11.11 42.45 20.26
CA ALA A 273 -9.77 43.03 20.22
C ALA A 273 -9.82 44.55 19.97
N ASP A 274 -10.61 45.27 20.76
CA ASP A 274 -10.83 46.72 20.58
C ASP A 274 -9.52 47.49 20.79
N LEU A 275 -9.20 48.42 19.88
CA LEU A 275 -7.98 49.24 19.90
C LEU A 275 -8.30 50.67 20.33
N GLU A 276 -7.55 51.20 21.29
CA GLU A 276 -7.55 52.61 21.67
C GLU A 276 -6.14 53.18 21.45
N LEU A 277 -6.02 54.19 20.59
CA LEU A 277 -4.77 54.88 20.28
C LEU A 277 -4.70 56.19 21.04
N GLN A 278 -3.54 56.49 21.63
CA GLN A 278 -3.34 57.66 22.49
C GLN A 278 -2.06 58.43 22.12
N LYS A 279 -2.07 59.73 22.42
CA LYS A 279 -0.88 60.58 22.44
C LYS A 279 -0.01 60.25 23.66
N ALA A 280 1.19 60.85 23.72
CA ALA A 280 2.15 60.60 24.80
C ALA A 280 1.61 60.96 26.20
N ASP A 281 0.81 62.02 26.29
CA ASP A 281 0.15 62.52 27.51
C ASP A 281 -1.10 61.70 27.91
N GLY A 282 -1.51 60.72 27.10
CA GLY A 282 -2.68 59.87 27.34
C GLY A 282 -3.98 60.39 26.72
N GLU A 283 -3.95 61.51 25.98
CA GLU A 283 -5.13 61.96 25.22
C GLU A 283 -5.52 60.91 24.17
N VAL A 284 -6.78 60.49 24.18
CA VAL A 284 -7.32 59.51 23.23
C VAL A 284 -7.42 60.14 21.84
N ILE A 285 -6.78 59.50 20.87
CA ILE A 285 -6.81 59.86 19.45
C ILE A 285 -8.01 59.20 18.78
N ASN A 286 -8.13 57.88 18.93
CA ASN A 286 -9.19 57.10 18.31
C ASN A 286 -9.45 55.82 19.12
N THR A 287 -10.70 55.33 19.07
CA THR A 287 -11.10 54.04 19.63
C THR A 287 -11.86 53.27 18.57
N ILE A 288 -11.39 52.07 18.24
CA ILE A 288 -11.92 51.23 17.18
C ILE A 288 -12.34 49.89 17.78
N ALA A 289 -13.59 49.52 17.56
CA ALA A 289 -14.14 48.27 18.06
C ALA A 289 -13.87 47.14 17.06
N PHE A 290 -13.38 46.00 17.56
CA PHE A 290 -13.16 44.78 16.81
C PHE A 290 -13.77 43.61 17.57
N SER A 291 -15.09 43.44 17.48
CA SER A 291 -15.83 42.53 18.36
C SER A 291 -15.75 41.05 18.00
N ASN A 292 -15.29 40.71 16.78
CA ASN A 292 -15.22 39.33 16.26
C ASN A 292 -13.95 39.13 15.44
N THR A 293 -12.79 39.40 16.03
CA THR A 293 -11.49 39.26 15.37
C THR A 293 -11.13 37.77 15.28
N PRO A 294 -10.98 37.18 14.09
CA PRO A 294 -10.50 35.81 13.93
C PRO A 294 -9.04 35.72 14.37
N VAL A 295 -8.76 34.78 15.26
CA VAL A 295 -7.44 34.53 15.82
C VAL A 295 -7.22 33.03 15.94
N GLN A 296 -5.97 32.58 15.84
CA GLN A 296 -5.60 31.19 16.01
C GLN A 296 -4.21 31.10 16.64
N ARG A 297 -3.98 30.10 17.49
CA ARG A 297 -2.64 29.86 18.04
C ARG A 297 -1.65 29.59 16.92
N ASN A 298 -0.43 30.12 17.05
CA ASN A 298 0.63 30.08 16.04
C ASN A 298 0.32 30.87 14.75
N TYR A 299 -0.64 31.79 14.77
CA TYR A 299 -1.00 32.69 13.66
C TYR A 299 -0.85 34.15 14.05
N ARG A 300 -0.54 35.02 13.07
CA ARG A 300 -0.64 36.48 13.21
C ARG A 300 -1.95 36.95 12.62
N THR A 301 -2.68 37.75 13.38
CA THR A 301 -3.83 38.49 12.90
C THR A 301 -3.40 39.93 12.68
N ASN A 302 -3.40 40.37 11.42
CA ASN A 302 -3.05 41.75 11.08
C ASN A 302 -4.32 42.56 10.84
N ILE A 303 -4.52 43.59 11.66
CA ILE A 303 -5.60 44.56 11.53
C ILE A 303 -5.00 45.85 10.96
N VAL A 304 -5.19 46.07 9.65
CA VAL A 304 -4.48 47.12 8.92
C VAL A 304 -5.43 48.03 8.16
N GLY A 305 -5.16 49.33 8.13
CA GLY A 305 -6.04 50.30 7.46
C GLY A 305 -5.84 51.74 7.94
N ASN A 306 -6.87 52.56 7.86
CA ASN A 306 -6.82 53.95 8.35
C ASN A 306 -7.26 54.00 9.82
N LEU A 307 -6.33 53.75 10.74
CA LEU A 307 -6.62 53.62 12.17
C LEU A 307 -6.54 54.95 12.94
N LEU A 308 -5.96 56.02 12.36
CA LEU A 308 -5.70 57.28 13.08
C LEU A 308 -6.76 58.37 12.85
N THR A 309 -7.28 58.53 11.63
CA THR A 309 -8.10 59.71 11.26
C THR A 309 -9.61 59.48 11.15
N SER A 310 -10.09 58.26 11.47
CA SER A 310 -11.50 57.82 11.43
C SER A 310 -12.19 57.88 10.06
N GLN A 311 -12.26 56.72 9.36
CA GLN A 311 -13.37 56.24 8.52
C GLN A 311 -13.10 54.83 7.92
N THR A 312 -13.92 53.85 8.33
CA THR A 312 -14.42 52.61 7.65
C THR A 312 -13.55 51.71 6.76
N GLN A 313 -12.23 51.91 6.63
CA GLN A 313 -11.38 51.04 5.79
C GLN A 313 -10.26 50.39 6.61
N PHE A 314 -10.50 49.13 6.99
CA PHE A 314 -9.48 48.23 7.53
C PHE A 314 -9.71 46.80 7.04
N ASN A 315 -8.63 46.05 6.90
CA ASN A 315 -8.62 44.64 6.57
C ASN A 315 -8.11 43.86 7.78
N ILE A 316 -8.69 42.69 8.01
CA ILE A 316 -8.20 41.73 8.99
C ILE A 316 -7.71 40.52 8.20
N THR A 317 -6.41 40.24 8.26
CA THR A 317 -5.83 39.02 7.68
C THR A 317 -5.33 38.11 8.79
N LEU A 318 -5.54 36.81 8.61
CA LEU A 318 -5.00 35.78 9.49
C LEU A 318 -3.92 35.06 8.71
N ASP A 319 -2.66 35.39 8.97
CA ASP A 319 -1.53 34.79 8.27
C ASP A 319 -0.93 33.69 9.18
N PRO A 320 -0.59 32.49 8.63
CA PRO A 320 0.22 31.52 9.34
C PRO A 320 1.48 32.22 9.78
N MET A 321 1.77 32.16 11.08
CA MET A 321 2.84 32.98 11.60
C MET A 321 4.20 32.36 11.31
N TYR A 322 4.25 31.03 11.07
CA TYR A 322 5.50 30.24 11.00
C TYR A 322 5.38 28.91 10.22
N GLU A 323 4.35 28.74 9.40
CA GLU A 323 4.42 27.73 8.33
C GLU A 323 4.79 28.52 7.09
N ASP A 324 5.80 28.03 6.37
CA ASP A 324 6.28 28.44 5.05
C ASP A 324 5.43 29.53 4.34
N ASP A 325 6.07 30.57 3.80
CA ASP A 325 5.47 31.42 2.76
C ASP A 325 5.07 30.58 1.51
N ASN A 326 5.30 29.26 1.49
CA ASN A 326 4.40 28.30 0.82
C ASN A 326 3.07 28.15 1.57
N LEU A 327 2.35 29.26 1.82
CA LEU A 327 0.90 29.21 1.64
C LEU A 327 0.72 28.78 0.20
N VAL A 328 0.60 27.48 0.00
CA VAL A 328 0.10 26.97 -1.25
C VAL A 328 -1.28 27.60 -1.38
N GLU A 329 -1.36 28.60 -2.25
CA GLU A 329 -2.61 29.31 -2.48
C GLU A 329 -3.64 28.26 -2.84
N VAL A 330 -4.66 28.15 -1.99
CA VAL A 330 -5.73 27.18 -2.18
C VAL A 330 -6.58 27.71 -3.31
N TRP A 331 -6.55 27.02 -4.45
CA TRP A 331 -7.20 27.49 -5.65
C TRP A 331 -8.69 27.72 -5.43
N ASP A 332 -9.16 28.91 -5.78
CA ASP A 332 -10.56 29.28 -5.71
C ASP A 332 -11.31 28.99 -7.02
N GLY A 333 -10.59 28.60 -8.07
CA GLY A 333 -11.10 28.39 -9.43
C GLY A 333 -10.81 29.55 -10.40
N SER A 334 -10.09 30.58 -9.95
CA SER A 334 -9.70 31.72 -10.78
C SER A 334 -8.60 31.38 -11.80
N ILE A 335 -8.43 32.27 -12.77
CA ILE A 335 -7.41 32.20 -13.81
C ILE A 335 -6.66 33.52 -13.77
N GLU A 336 -5.33 33.46 -13.76
CA GLU A 336 -4.45 34.61 -13.71
C GLU A 336 -3.33 34.44 -14.74
N GLU A 337 -3.03 35.46 -15.53
CA GLU A 337 -1.87 35.42 -16.43
C GLU A 337 -0.58 35.54 -15.60
N PRO A 338 0.39 34.61 -15.74
CA PRO A 338 1.66 34.73 -15.05
C PRO A 338 2.44 35.93 -15.59
N ASP A 339 3.36 36.45 -14.78
CA ASP A 339 4.29 37.48 -15.22
C ASP A 339 4.96 37.08 -16.54
N ALA A 340 5.09 38.07 -17.45
CA ALA A 340 5.62 37.83 -18.78
C ALA A 340 6.96 37.06 -18.69
N PRO A 341 7.14 35.99 -19.51
CA PRO A 341 8.33 35.16 -19.40
C PRO A 341 9.56 36.04 -19.57
N ALA A 342 10.54 35.87 -18.67
CA ALA A 342 11.76 36.65 -18.70
C ALA A 342 12.54 36.37 -20.01
N ALA A 343 13.69 37.03 -20.19
CA ALA A 343 14.53 36.84 -21.39
C ALA A 343 15.00 35.39 -21.61
N ASP A 344 14.83 34.51 -20.61
CA ASP A 344 15.11 33.07 -20.65
C ASP A 344 14.02 32.22 -21.34
N GLY A 345 12.83 32.78 -21.58
CA GLY A 345 11.70 32.08 -22.19
C GLY A 345 10.99 31.08 -21.27
N ILE A 346 11.12 31.26 -19.94
CA ILE A 346 10.46 30.45 -18.91
C ILE A 346 9.21 31.19 -18.40
N TYR A 347 8.08 30.48 -18.36
CA TYR A 347 6.87 30.92 -17.65
C TYR A 347 6.97 30.40 -16.21
N HIS A 348 7.17 31.31 -15.26
CA HIS A 348 7.22 31.01 -13.84
C HIS A 348 5.80 30.96 -13.27
N ILE A 349 5.47 29.84 -12.63
CA ILE A 349 4.16 29.58 -12.05
C ILE A 349 4.32 29.56 -10.53
N THR A 350 3.76 30.58 -9.89
CA THR A 350 3.81 30.86 -8.47
C THR A 350 2.51 30.54 -7.74
N ASN A 351 1.41 30.36 -8.48
CA ASN A 351 0.12 29.96 -7.92
C ASN A 351 -0.72 29.06 -8.86
N ALA A 352 -1.85 28.56 -8.34
CA ALA A 352 -2.74 27.66 -9.08
C ALA A 352 -3.49 28.33 -10.23
N SER A 353 -3.80 29.62 -10.11
CA SER A 353 -4.54 30.40 -11.11
C SER A 353 -3.70 30.65 -12.36
N GLU A 354 -2.38 30.83 -12.20
CA GLU A 354 -1.40 30.87 -13.27
C GLU A 354 -1.27 29.53 -13.99
N LEU A 355 -1.29 28.41 -13.25
CA LEU A 355 -1.34 27.08 -13.87
C LEU A 355 -2.63 26.87 -14.68
N ALA A 356 -3.77 27.34 -14.17
CA ALA A 356 -5.05 27.29 -14.87
C ALA A 356 -5.04 28.14 -16.16
N TRP A 357 -4.32 29.26 -16.15
CA TRP A 357 -4.10 30.06 -17.37
C TRP A 357 -3.30 29.30 -18.43
N ILE A 358 -2.28 28.53 -18.06
CA ILE A 358 -1.59 27.65 -19.02
C ILE A 358 -2.57 26.67 -19.67
N ALA A 359 -3.50 26.10 -18.90
CA ALA A 359 -4.54 25.21 -19.44
C ALA A 359 -5.46 25.94 -20.42
N GLU A 360 -5.91 27.17 -20.09
CA GLU A 360 -6.72 28.01 -20.96
C GLU A 360 -6.00 28.34 -22.27
N GLN A 361 -4.72 28.70 -22.20
CA GLN A 361 -3.92 29.06 -23.37
C GLN A 361 -3.68 27.88 -24.30
N VAL A 362 -3.44 26.68 -23.77
CA VAL A 362 -3.36 25.46 -24.58
C VAL A 362 -4.71 25.16 -25.24
N ALA A 363 -5.83 25.34 -24.53
CA ALA A 363 -7.16 25.19 -25.10
C ALA A 363 -7.48 26.25 -26.17
N ALA A 364 -6.84 27.43 -26.12
CA ALA A 364 -6.93 28.48 -27.13
C ALA A 364 -5.96 28.31 -28.32
N GLY A 365 -5.10 27.28 -28.31
CA GLY A 365 -4.19 26.95 -29.40
C GLY A 365 -2.73 27.40 -29.20
N THR A 366 -2.38 27.87 -28.00
CA THR A 366 -0.99 28.17 -27.64
C THR A 366 -0.31 26.91 -27.12
N THR A 367 0.52 26.28 -27.94
CA THR A 367 1.09 24.94 -27.66
C THR A 367 2.28 24.94 -26.71
N PHE A 368 2.89 26.10 -26.42
CA PHE A 368 4.15 26.25 -25.67
C PHE A 368 5.35 25.49 -26.28
N ALA A 369 5.31 25.15 -27.57
CA ALA A 369 6.43 24.49 -28.24
C ALA A 369 7.75 25.27 -28.09
N GLY A 370 8.79 24.60 -27.58
CA GLY A 370 10.10 25.20 -27.32
C GLY A 370 10.16 26.16 -26.12
N LYS A 371 9.10 26.21 -25.30
CA LYS A 371 9.03 26.99 -24.05
C LYS A 371 9.07 26.08 -22.84
N THR A 372 9.42 26.66 -21.69
CA THR A 372 9.37 25.98 -20.39
C THR A 372 8.31 26.64 -19.52
N VAL A 373 7.46 25.84 -18.90
CA VAL A 373 6.56 26.22 -17.80
C VAL A 373 7.17 25.61 -16.54
N GLN A 374 7.57 26.42 -15.57
CA GLN A 374 8.24 25.98 -14.35
C GLN A 374 7.40 26.32 -13.11
N LEU A 375 7.26 25.38 -12.19
CA LEU A 375 6.67 25.65 -10.87
C LEU A 375 7.73 26.23 -9.93
N ASP A 376 7.41 27.35 -9.28
CA ASP A 376 8.26 27.96 -8.26
C ASP A 376 7.77 27.64 -6.83
N THR A 377 6.48 27.30 -6.70
CA THR A 377 5.79 26.96 -5.47
C THR A 377 5.05 25.62 -5.60
N ASP A 378 4.68 25.04 -4.47
CA ASP A 378 3.68 23.97 -4.46
C ASP A 378 2.30 24.55 -4.85
N ILE A 379 1.44 23.73 -5.45
CA ILE A 379 0.13 24.11 -6.01
C ILE A 379 -0.97 23.28 -5.37
N ASP A 380 -2.05 23.90 -4.87
CA ASP A 380 -3.22 23.20 -4.33
C ASP A 380 -4.44 23.55 -5.16
N LEU A 381 -4.92 22.59 -5.96
CA LEU A 381 -6.10 22.75 -6.81
C LEU A 381 -7.42 22.61 -6.02
N ASN A 382 -7.36 22.41 -4.71
CA ASN A 382 -8.48 22.48 -3.77
C ASN A 382 -9.68 21.56 -4.12
N GLY A 383 -9.43 20.48 -4.87
CA GLY A 383 -10.49 19.60 -5.37
C GLY A 383 -11.47 20.30 -6.32
N LYS A 384 -11.16 21.50 -6.81
CA LYS A 384 -12.01 22.22 -7.76
C LYS A 384 -11.96 21.54 -9.13
N PRO A 385 -13.04 21.65 -9.93
CA PRO A 385 -13.04 21.11 -11.29
C PRO A 385 -11.88 21.65 -12.12
N TRP A 386 -10.99 20.76 -12.54
CA TRP A 386 -9.84 21.07 -13.37
C TRP A 386 -10.15 20.84 -14.85
N THR A 387 -9.78 21.80 -15.70
CA THR A 387 -9.77 21.62 -17.16
C THR A 387 -8.41 21.05 -17.56
N PRO A 388 -8.33 19.83 -18.13
CA PRO A 388 -7.06 19.24 -18.53
C PRO A 388 -6.26 20.14 -19.49
N ILE A 389 -4.94 20.22 -19.29
CA ILE A 389 -4.05 20.90 -20.24
C ILE A 389 -3.99 20.06 -21.51
N GLY A 390 -4.66 20.55 -22.56
CA GLY A 390 -4.96 19.81 -23.78
C GLY A 390 -5.99 18.71 -23.56
N SER A 391 -7.06 18.67 -24.37
CA SER A 391 -8.21 17.79 -24.12
C SER A 391 -8.38 16.64 -25.12
N ASN A 392 -7.65 16.63 -26.23
CA ASN A 392 -7.81 15.62 -27.29
C ASN A 392 -6.49 15.34 -28.01
N ALA A 393 -6.01 14.09 -27.93
CA ALA A 393 -4.76 13.70 -28.56
C ALA A 393 -4.79 13.81 -30.10
N ASP A 394 -5.95 13.79 -30.73
CA ASP A 394 -6.04 13.95 -32.19
C ASP A 394 -5.98 15.43 -32.64
N ASP A 395 -5.91 16.39 -31.71
CA ASP A 395 -5.84 17.82 -31.99
C ASP A 395 -4.51 18.42 -31.54
N ALA A 396 -3.45 18.14 -32.30
CA ALA A 396 -2.09 18.56 -31.95
C ALA A 396 -1.92 20.09 -31.77
N ALA A 397 -2.79 20.91 -32.37
CA ALA A 397 -2.76 22.37 -32.25
C ALA A 397 -3.23 22.86 -30.87
N HIS A 398 -4.00 22.04 -30.13
CA HIS A 398 -4.51 22.32 -28.80
C HIS A 398 -3.91 21.37 -27.75
N ASN A 399 -2.71 20.84 -28.02
CA ASN A 399 -1.96 19.98 -27.11
C ASN A 399 -0.72 20.71 -26.61
N PHE A 400 -0.30 20.37 -25.39
CA PHE A 400 0.95 20.89 -24.83
C PHE A 400 2.16 20.26 -25.54
N GLN A 401 3.08 21.11 -25.99
CA GLN A 401 4.29 20.77 -26.75
C GLN A 401 5.59 21.29 -26.10
N GLY A 402 5.48 21.92 -24.93
CA GLY A 402 6.59 22.52 -24.20
C GLY A 402 7.28 21.59 -23.20
N THR A 403 8.11 22.17 -22.35
CA THR A 403 8.64 21.53 -21.14
C THR A 403 7.85 22.01 -19.93
N PHE A 404 7.25 21.10 -19.18
CA PHE A 404 6.71 21.37 -17.85
C PHE A 404 7.71 20.86 -16.81
N ASP A 405 8.38 21.78 -16.10
CA ASP A 405 9.36 21.47 -15.06
C ASP A 405 8.79 21.81 -13.69
N GLY A 406 8.40 20.79 -12.95
CA GLY A 406 7.89 20.94 -11.61
C GLY A 406 8.90 21.43 -10.58
N ASN A 407 10.20 21.46 -10.89
CA ASN A 407 11.24 21.93 -9.98
C ASN A 407 11.21 21.31 -8.56
N GLY A 408 10.76 20.06 -8.45
CA GLY A 408 10.60 19.32 -7.20
C GLY A 408 9.31 19.61 -6.43
N LYS A 409 8.42 20.44 -6.96
CA LYS A 409 7.18 20.89 -6.33
C LYS A 409 6.03 19.88 -6.42
N THR A 410 5.02 20.08 -5.59
CA THR A 410 3.84 19.24 -5.49
C THR A 410 2.60 19.96 -6.01
N ILE A 411 1.81 19.28 -6.84
CA ILE A 411 0.44 19.66 -7.22
C ILE A 411 -0.53 18.77 -6.45
N SER A 412 -1.32 19.35 -5.57
CA SER A 412 -2.25 18.65 -4.67
C SER A 412 -3.71 18.80 -5.11
N ASN A 413 -4.53 17.81 -4.74
CA ASN A 413 -5.99 17.87 -4.80
C ASN A 413 -6.55 18.14 -6.21
N LEU A 414 -5.87 17.66 -7.26
CA LEU A 414 -6.37 17.68 -8.64
C LEU A 414 -7.73 16.97 -8.72
N ASN A 415 -8.76 17.60 -9.28
CA ASN A 415 -10.06 16.98 -9.50
C ASN A 415 -10.52 17.15 -10.95
N VAL A 416 -10.43 16.07 -11.72
CA VAL A 416 -10.96 15.99 -13.09
C VAL A 416 -12.17 15.05 -13.06
N ASP A 417 -13.37 15.56 -13.33
CA ASP A 417 -14.57 14.74 -13.50
C ASP A 417 -15.25 15.06 -14.84
N LEU A 418 -15.02 14.20 -15.82
CA LEU A 418 -15.53 14.32 -17.18
C LEU A 418 -16.60 13.26 -17.49
N THR A 419 -17.30 12.77 -16.46
CA THR A 419 -18.25 11.66 -16.60
C THR A 419 -19.68 12.10 -16.94
N ALA A 420 -20.06 13.35 -16.61
CA ALA A 420 -21.43 13.85 -16.77
C ALA A 420 -21.91 13.83 -18.24
N THR A 421 -21.02 14.17 -19.18
CA THR A 421 -21.32 14.16 -20.63
C THR A 421 -20.18 13.47 -21.38
N PRO A 422 -20.29 12.14 -21.62
CA PRO A 422 -19.27 11.39 -22.34
C PRO A 422 -18.97 12.01 -23.71
N ALA A 423 -17.73 12.44 -23.92
CA ALA A 423 -17.26 12.97 -25.20
C ALA A 423 -15.89 12.39 -25.56
N TYR A 424 -15.48 12.59 -26.80
CA TYR A 424 -14.18 12.15 -27.30
C TYR A 424 -13.06 13.03 -26.73
N ARG A 425 -12.49 12.65 -25.59
CA ARG A 425 -11.47 13.44 -24.87
C ARG A 425 -10.52 12.57 -24.03
N SER A 426 -9.34 13.12 -23.76
CA SER A 426 -8.36 12.58 -22.80
C SER A 426 -8.41 13.33 -21.47
N ALA A 427 -7.90 12.70 -20.41
CA ALA A 427 -7.98 13.25 -19.06
C ALA A 427 -6.73 13.02 -18.21
N GLY A 428 -6.45 14.00 -17.35
CA GLY A 428 -5.34 14.07 -16.40
C GLY A 428 -5.04 15.53 -16.05
N LEU A 429 -3.95 15.80 -15.33
CA LEU A 429 -3.41 17.16 -15.24
C LEU A 429 -3.19 17.72 -16.65
N PHE A 430 -2.52 16.91 -17.48
CA PHE A 430 -2.51 17.03 -18.93
C PHE A 430 -3.49 16.00 -19.50
N GLY A 431 -4.45 16.44 -20.31
CA GLY A 431 -5.27 15.48 -21.05
C GLY A 431 -4.47 14.91 -22.21
N ALA A 432 -3.82 15.77 -23.00
CA ALA A 432 -3.03 15.37 -24.14
C ALA A 432 -1.75 16.20 -24.33
N VAL A 433 -0.66 15.50 -24.63
CA VAL A 433 0.63 16.09 -25.01
C VAL A 433 1.06 15.60 -26.39
N SER A 434 1.76 16.45 -27.13
CA SER A 434 2.21 16.16 -28.49
C SER A 434 3.65 16.62 -28.74
N GLY A 435 4.20 16.26 -29.90
CA GLY A 435 5.59 16.58 -30.24
C GLY A 435 6.61 15.92 -29.30
N ASN A 436 7.63 16.67 -28.91
CA ASN A 436 8.67 16.25 -27.97
C ASN A 436 8.46 16.86 -26.57
N ALA A 437 7.20 17.03 -26.16
CA ALA A 437 6.87 17.59 -24.85
C ALA A 437 7.58 16.83 -23.72
N VAL A 438 8.04 17.56 -22.69
CA VAL A 438 8.73 16.97 -21.52
C VAL A 438 7.99 17.37 -20.26
N LEU A 439 7.56 16.40 -19.45
CA LEU A 439 6.96 16.61 -18.14
C LEU A 439 7.92 16.04 -17.09
N LYS A 440 8.44 16.87 -16.19
CA LYS A 440 9.47 16.41 -15.26
C LYS A 440 9.46 17.07 -13.89
N ASN A 441 10.02 16.36 -12.90
CA ASN A 441 10.34 16.89 -11.57
C ASN A 441 9.15 17.43 -10.75
N PHE A 442 8.01 16.73 -10.70
CA PHE A 442 6.91 17.11 -9.78
C PHE A 442 6.28 15.91 -9.10
N THR A 443 5.55 16.18 -8.03
CA THR A 443 4.60 15.25 -7.43
C THR A 443 3.17 15.67 -7.76
N VAL A 444 2.28 14.72 -8.06
CA VAL A 444 0.82 14.92 -8.02
C VAL A 444 0.26 14.12 -6.84
N ALA A 445 -0.30 14.81 -5.84
CA ALA A 445 -0.81 14.20 -4.61
C ALA A 445 -2.34 14.34 -4.51
N ASN A 446 -3.01 13.32 -3.96
CA ASN A 446 -4.44 13.32 -3.68
C ASN A 446 -5.32 13.64 -4.91
N ALA A 447 -4.92 13.19 -6.10
CA ALA A 447 -5.68 13.46 -7.32
C ALA A 447 -6.90 12.55 -7.43
N THR A 448 -7.99 13.07 -7.98
CA THR A 448 -9.14 12.31 -8.45
C THR A 448 -9.33 12.59 -9.94
N VAL A 449 -9.19 11.57 -10.79
CA VAL A 449 -9.40 11.69 -12.24
C VAL A 449 -10.47 10.70 -12.66
N LYS A 450 -11.59 11.19 -13.18
CA LYS A 450 -12.71 10.39 -13.69
C LYS A 450 -13.01 10.79 -15.13
N ASN A 451 -12.95 9.85 -16.05
CA ASN A 451 -13.20 10.10 -17.46
C ASN A 451 -13.96 8.95 -18.12
N ILE A 452 -15.07 9.28 -18.76
CA ILE A 452 -15.79 8.37 -19.65
C ILE A 452 -15.73 8.98 -21.05
N THR A 453 -14.83 8.47 -21.88
CA THR A 453 -14.62 8.95 -23.24
C THR A 453 -15.55 8.25 -24.22
N SER A 454 -16.29 9.00 -25.04
CA SER A 454 -17.20 8.44 -26.05
C SER A 454 -16.57 8.42 -27.44
N GLY A 455 -16.93 7.43 -28.26
CA GLY A 455 -16.44 7.27 -29.63
C GLY A 455 -15.42 6.14 -29.81
N SER A 456 -15.08 5.87 -31.07
CA SER A 456 -14.15 4.81 -31.47
C SER A 456 -12.69 5.29 -31.38
N ALA A 457 -12.18 5.57 -30.18
CA ALA A 457 -10.86 6.22 -30.03
C ALA A 457 -9.67 5.26 -30.15
N THR A 458 -8.74 5.60 -31.05
CA THR A 458 -7.45 4.91 -31.19
C THR A 458 -6.38 5.42 -30.21
N VAL A 459 -6.53 6.62 -29.62
CA VAL A 459 -5.45 7.26 -28.84
C VAL A 459 -5.84 8.05 -27.58
N ASN A 460 -7.13 8.29 -27.27
CA ASN A 460 -7.51 9.07 -26.08
C ASN A 460 -7.60 8.20 -24.80
N GLY A 461 -6.78 8.52 -23.81
CA GLY A 461 -6.60 7.77 -22.56
C GLY A 461 -6.81 8.62 -21.31
N THR A 462 -6.64 7.98 -20.15
CA THR A 462 -6.89 8.59 -18.84
C THR A 462 -5.74 8.28 -17.89
N ALA A 463 -5.15 9.29 -17.27
CA ALA A 463 -4.17 9.09 -16.20
C ALA A 463 -4.12 10.28 -15.24
N VAL A 464 -3.34 10.18 -14.15
CA VAL A 464 -3.15 11.33 -13.25
C VAL A 464 -2.30 12.41 -13.92
N VAL A 465 -1.19 12.02 -14.55
CA VAL A 465 -0.23 12.98 -15.13
C VAL A 465 -0.62 13.35 -16.55
N ALA A 466 -0.65 12.38 -17.47
CA ALA A 466 -0.98 12.62 -18.87
C ALA A 466 -1.93 11.56 -19.44
N GLY A 467 -3.13 11.96 -19.85
CA GLY A 467 -4.10 11.05 -20.45
C GLY A 467 -3.58 10.38 -21.71
N SER A 468 -2.96 11.16 -22.60
CA SER A 468 -2.44 10.67 -23.88
C SER A 468 -1.18 11.38 -24.36
N PHE A 469 -0.33 10.61 -25.02
CA PHE A 469 0.66 11.08 -25.97
C PHE A 469 0.11 10.88 -27.39
N THR A 470 0.36 11.81 -28.30
CA THR A 470 0.01 11.62 -29.72
C THR A 470 0.68 10.38 -30.31
N TYR A 471 0.00 9.69 -31.23
CA TYR A 471 0.59 8.56 -31.96
C TYR A 471 1.89 8.99 -32.66
N GLY A 472 2.98 8.25 -32.45
CA GLY A 472 4.30 8.61 -32.99
C GLY A 472 4.94 9.84 -32.33
N GLY A 473 4.37 10.36 -31.25
CA GLY A 473 4.98 11.40 -30.41
C GLY A 473 6.24 10.88 -29.71
N GLY A 474 7.17 11.79 -29.42
CA GLY A 474 8.46 11.52 -28.78
C GLY A 474 8.56 12.08 -27.37
N GLY A 475 7.44 12.37 -26.73
CA GLY A 475 7.41 13.05 -25.43
C GLY A 475 7.99 12.21 -24.29
N THR A 476 8.37 12.89 -23.20
CA THR A 476 9.02 12.29 -22.04
C THR A 476 8.30 12.67 -20.74
N ILE A 477 8.07 11.69 -19.87
CA ILE A 477 7.77 11.89 -18.46
C ILE A 477 8.97 11.37 -17.65
N GLU A 478 9.59 12.23 -16.85
CA GLU A 478 10.73 11.83 -16.04
C GLU A 478 10.69 12.40 -14.61
N ASN A 479 11.07 11.61 -13.62
CA ASN A 479 11.16 12.07 -12.22
C ASN A 479 9.82 12.65 -11.71
N VAL A 480 8.71 11.95 -11.98
CA VAL A 480 7.37 12.35 -11.54
C VAL A 480 6.84 11.35 -10.51
N THR A 481 6.22 11.86 -9.44
CA THR A 481 5.58 11.02 -8.42
C THR A 481 4.06 11.20 -8.42
N VAL A 482 3.30 10.12 -8.36
CA VAL A 482 1.84 10.11 -8.12
C VAL A 482 1.60 9.53 -6.73
N LYS A 483 0.93 10.27 -5.83
CA LYS A 483 0.65 9.85 -4.44
C LYS A 483 -0.83 9.88 -4.10
N ASN A 484 -1.34 8.82 -3.47
CA ASN A 484 -2.68 8.75 -2.86
C ASN A 484 -3.81 9.16 -3.82
N SER A 485 -3.70 8.76 -5.09
CA SER A 485 -4.58 9.22 -6.15
C SER A 485 -5.59 8.16 -6.56
N THR A 486 -6.75 8.61 -7.04
CA THR A 486 -7.81 7.78 -7.58
C THR A 486 -8.02 8.05 -9.06
N VAL A 487 -8.08 6.99 -9.87
CA VAL A 487 -8.39 7.09 -11.31
C VAL A 487 -9.57 6.20 -11.66
N GLU A 488 -10.57 6.77 -12.33
CA GLU A 488 -11.66 6.04 -12.96
C GLU A 488 -11.68 6.36 -14.46
N GLY A 489 -11.59 5.33 -15.31
CA GLY A 489 -11.54 5.53 -16.75
C GLY A 489 -12.24 4.41 -17.52
N ASN A 490 -12.62 4.63 -18.77
CA ASN A 490 -13.08 3.55 -19.65
C ASN A 490 -12.06 3.19 -20.75
N ARG A 491 -10.97 3.95 -20.94
CA ARG A 491 -10.05 3.71 -22.06
C ARG A 491 -8.62 4.05 -21.68
N TYR A 492 -7.69 3.15 -22.01
CA TYR A 492 -6.23 3.27 -21.82
C TYR A 492 -5.89 3.97 -20.49
N VAL A 493 -6.06 3.26 -19.39
CA VAL A 493 -6.04 3.87 -18.05
C VAL A 493 -4.67 3.66 -17.42
N GLY A 494 -4.02 4.74 -16.98
CA GLY A 494 -2.67 4.74 -16.42
C GLY A 494 -2.56 5.51 -15.12
N GLY A 495 -1.60 5.19 -14.25
CA GLY A 495 -1.27 6.07 -13.12
C GLY A 495 -0.54 7.32 -13.61
N VAL A 496 0.46 7.13 -14.48
CA VAL A 496 1.27 8.20 -15.06
C VAL A 496 0.79 8.55 -16.47
N ALA A 497 0.66 7.56 -17.36
CA ALA A 497 0.25 7.79 -18.75
C ALA A 497 -0.84 6.83 -19.21
N GLY A 498 -1.89 7.33 -19.87
CA GLY A 498 -2.97 6.48 -20.38
C GLY A 498 -2.60 5.80 -21.70
N TYR A 499 -2.77 6.51 -22.82
CA TYR A 499 -2.24 6.09 -24.12
C TYR A 499 -0.84 6.68 -24.34
N PHE A 500 0.12 5.84 -24.71
CA PHE A 500 1.53 6.22 -24.64
C PHE A 500 2.32 5.94 -25.93
N GLY A 501 3.08 6.97 -26.30
CA GLY A 501 4.11 6.99 -27.35
C GLY A 501 5.26 7.89 -26.90
N GLY A 502 6.37 7.33 -26.40
CA GLY A 502 7.49 8.13 -25.89
C GLY A 502 8.36 7.45 -24.81
N THR A 503 8.83 8.24 -23.83
CA THR A 503 9.62 7.76 -22.67
C THR A 503 8.93 8.06 -21.33
N VAL A 504 8.79 7.06 -20.45
CA VAL A 504 8.46 7.23 -19.02
C VAL A 504 9.59 6.64 -18.19
N LYS A 505 10.27 7.47 -17.39
CA LYS A 505 11.39 6.99 -16.57
C LYS A 505 11.48 7.63 -15.20
N ASN A 506 12.06 6.90 -14.25
CA ASN A 506 12.28 7.39 -12.88
C ASN A 506 11.00 7.91 -12.19
N CYS A 507 9.83 7.40 -12.57
CA CYS A 507 8.56 7.80 -11.98
C CYS A 507 8.17 6.89 -10.82
N THR A 508 7.46 7.42 -9.83
CA THR A 508 6.95 6.66 -8.69
C THR A 508 5.44 6.78 -8.59
N VAL A 509 4.74 5.67 -8.36
CA VAL A 509 3.31 5.62 -8.07
C VAL A 509 3.13 4.98 -6.70
N ASP A 510 2.53 5.68 -5.74
CA ASP A 510 2.37 5.24 -4.35
C ASP A 510 0.96 5.52 -3.85
N GLY A 511 0.21 4.52 -3.39
CA GLY A 511 -1.15 4.75 -2.87
C GLY A 511 -2.21 4.93 -3.99
N LEU A 512 -2.06 4.25 -5.13
CA LEU A 512 -2.97 4.39 -6.27
C LEU A 512 -4.21 3.48 -6.13
N ILE A 513 -5.40 4.05 -6.26
CA ILE A 513 -6.65 3.31 -6.48
C ILE A 513 -7.12 3.56 -7.90
N MET A 514 -7.32 2.51 -8.69
CA MET A 514 -7.70 2.65 -10.09
C MET A 514 -8.84 1.71 -10.45
N THR A 515 -9.80 2.21 -11.21
CA THR A 515 -10.90 1.41 -11.78
C THR A 515 -11.06 1.72 -13.26
N ALA A 516 -10.86 0.72 -14.11
CA ALA A 516 -11.24 0.82 -15.51
C ALA A 516 -12.58 0.14 -15.76
N LYS A 517 -13.58 0.90 -16.19
CA LYS A 517 -14.94 0.40 -16.41
C LYS A 517 -15.21 0.21 -17.89
N PRO A 518 -15.60 -0.99 -18.35
CA PRO A 518 -16.23 -1.11 -19.66
C PRO A 518 -17.51 -0.26 -19.70
N ASP A 519 -17.84 0.26 -20.87
CA ASP A 519 -18.97 1.17 -21.07
C ASP A 519 -19.84 0.71 -22.25
N ASN A 520 -21.14 1.07 -22.24
CA ASN A 520 -22.07 0.69 -23.29
C ASN A 520 -22.34 1.83 -24.31
N LEU A 521 -21.35 2.68 -24.58
CA LEU A 521 -21.55 3.84 -25.47
C LEU A 521 -21.65 3.44 -26.95
N THR A 522 -21.15 2.27 -27.35
CA THR A 522 -21.19 1.77 -28.73
C THR A 522 -22.14 0.57 -28.92
N GLY A 523 -23.07 0.34 -27.99
CA GLY A 523 -24.03 -0.77 -28.03
C GLY A 523 -23.50 -2.11 -27.52
N SER A 524 -22.30 -2.11 -26.93
CA SER A 524 -21.66 -3.22 -26.24
C SER A 524 -20.82 -2.67 -25.09
N TYR A 525 -20.69 -3.42 -23.99
CA TYR A 525 -19.74 -3.12 -22.90
C TYR A 525 -18.26 -3.35 -23.30
N ASP A 526 -17.85 -2.72 -24.39
CA ASP A 526 -16.46 -2.76 -24.87
C ASP A 526 -15.67 -1.63 -24.20
N ASN A 527 -14.34 -1.67 -24.32
CA ASN A 527 -13.40 -0.82 -23.57
C ASN A 527 -13.20 -1.28 -22.11
N GLY A 528 -12.47 -0.49 -21.30
CA GLY A 528 -11.97 -0.91 -19.99
C GLY A 528 -10.82 -1.93 -20.07
N ASP A 529 -10.30 -2.14 -21.28
CA ASP A 529 -9.22 -3.07 -21.60
C ASP A 529 -7.94 -2.29 -21.94
N LYS A 530 -6.81 -2.60 -21.26
CA LYS A 530 -5.49 -1.91 -21.30
C LYS A 530 -5.33 -0.89 -20.17
N VAL A 531 -4.90 -1.39 -19.02
CA VAL A 531 -4.76 -0.62 -17.78
C VAL A 531 -3.40 -0.87 -17.15
N GLY A 532 -2.66 0.16 -16.79
CA GLY A 532 -1.37 0.00 -16.15
C GLY A 532 -1.24 0.86 -14.93
N GLY A 533 -0.61 0.33 -13.89
CA GLY A 533 -0.31 1.15 -12.73
C GLY A 533 0.59 2.35 -13.07
N VAL A 534 1.46 2.22 -14.08
CA VAL A 534 2.23 3.34 -14.64
C VAL A 534 1.69 3.75 -16.01
N VAL A 535 1.62 2.83 -16.99
CA VAL A 535 1.22 3.09 -18.38
C VAL A 535 0.08 2.19 -18.84
N GLY A 536 -1.02 2.76 -19.33
CA GLY A 536 -2.18 2.00 -19.82
C GLY A 536 -1.88 1.17 -21.09
N TYR A 537 -1.61 1.85 -22.20
CA TYR A 537 -1.34 1.22 -23.50
C TYR A 537 -0.15 1.86 -24.20
N ALA A 538 0.88 1.06 -24.51
CA ALA A 538 2.04 1.50 -25.28
C ALA A 538 1.94 0.99 -26.73
N ASN A 539 1.67 1.91 -27.66
CA ASN A 539 1.43 1.59 -29.07
C ASN A 539 2.00 2.67 -30.00
N SER A 540 3.33 2.67 -30.11
CA SER A 540 4.12 3.54 -30.97
C SER A 540 5.30 2.76 -31.56
N THR A 541 6.05 3.37 -32.47
CA THR A 541 7.18 2.74 -33.16
C THR A 541 8.39 2.51 -32.27
N THR A 542 8.57 3.32 -31.21
CA THR A 542 9.59 3.16 -30.17
C THR A 542 9.09 3.72 -28.85
N ASN A 543 9.12 2.91 -27.78
CA ASN A 543 8.70 3.32 -26.44
C ASN A 543 9.73 2.88 -25.40
N THR A 544 9.89 3.66 -24.33
CA THR A 544 10.75 3.32 -23.19
C THR A 544 10.01 3.53 -21.88
N ILE A 545 9.94 2.49 -21.03
CA ILE A 545 9.34 2.51 -19.70
C ILE A 545 10.36 1.92 -18.73
N THR A 546 11.14 2.76 -18.06
CA THR A 546 12.30 2.29 -17.28
C THR A 546 12.47 2.93 -15.92
N ASN A 547 13.04 2.21 -14.96
CA ASN A 547 13.32 2.74 -13.61
C ASN A 547 12.08 3.31 -12.89
N ASN A 548 10.88 2.84 -13.23
CA ASN A 548 9.67 3.28 -12.55
C ASN A 548 9.37 2.37 -11.36
N THR A 549 8.76 2.93 -10.33
CA THR A 549 8.31 2.18 -9.15
C THR A 549 6.82 2.35 -8.97
N ILE A 550 6.12 1.25 -8.68
CA ILE A 550 4.75 1.30 -8.18
C ILE A 550 4.63 0.51 -6.87
N LYS A 551 3.95 1.10 -5.88
CA LYS A 551 3.66 0.47 -4.59
C LYS A 551 2.33 0.91 -3.98
N ASN A 552 1.82 0.13 -3.02
CA ASN A 552 0.59 0.41 -2.27
C ASN A 552 -0.61 0.67 -3.20
N PHE A 553 -0.85 -0.19 -4.18
CA PHE A 553 -1.85 0.05 -5.22
C PHE A 553 -2.99 -0.97 -5.23
N THR A 554 -4.17 -0.55 -5.68
CA THR A 554 -5.29 -1.42 -6.03
C THR A 554 -5.84 -1.01 -7.40
N ILE A 555 -5.77 -1.92 -8.38
CA ILE A 555 -6.24 -1.67 -9.74
C ILE A 555 -7.32 -2.68 -10.10
N THR A 556 -8.52 -2.20 -10.41
CA THR A 556 -9.64 -3.00 -10.90
C THR A 556 -9.85 -2.77 -12.40
N ALA A 557 -9.83 -3.82 -13.21
CA ALA A 557 -9.96 -3.69 -14.67
C ALA A 557 -10.50 -4.97 -15.33
N TYR A 558 -10.87 -4.89 -16.61
CA TYR A 558 -11.57 -5.97 -17.29
C TYR A 558 -10.66 -7.07 -17.86
N ARG A 559 -9.52 -6.73 -18.48
CA ARG A 559 -8.78 -7.73 -19.28
C ARG A 559 -7.27 -7.60 -19.29
N ASP A 560 -6.74 -6.57 -19.93
CA ASP A 560 -5.31 -6.43 -20.20
C ASP A 560 -4.74 -5.42 -19.20
N PHE A 561 -4.10 -5.88 -18.12
CA PHE A 561 -3.57 -4.93 -17.14
C PHE A 561 -2.41 -5.42 -16.29
N GLY A 562 -1.48 -4.52 -15.95
CA GLY A 562 -0.31 -4.85 -15.14
C GLY A 562 0.14 -3.69 -14.27
N GLY A 563 1.01 -3.96 -13.29
CA GLY A 563 1.52 -2.93 -12.37
C GLY A 563 2.30 -1.84 -13.10
N ILE A 564 3.07 -2.19 -14.13
CA ILE A 564 3.80 -1.20 -14.95
C ILE A 564 3.02 -0.87 -16.21
N LEU A 565 2.79 -1.86 -17.08
CA LEU A 565 2.21 -1.65 -18.39
C LEU A 565 0.96 -2.52 -18.57
N GLY A 566 -0.15 -1.93 -19.04
CA GLY A 566 -1.35 -2.69 -19.32
C GLY A 566 -1.25 -3.56 -20.55
N CYS A 567 -0.84 -2.98 -21.67
CA CYS A 567 -0.63 -3.69 -22.93
C CYS A 567 0.44 -3.02 -23.77
N GLY A 568 1.23 -3.80 -24.52
CA GLY A 568 2.16 -3.25 -25.50
C GLY A 568 2.86 -4.30 -26.34
N ASN A 569 3.47 -3.85 -27.44
CA ASN A 569 4.38 -4.66 -28.26
C ASN A 569 5.82 -4.41 -27.81
N LEU A 570 6.41 -5.37 -27.10
CA LEU A 570 7.74 -5.28 -26.50
C LEU A 570 8.87 -5.48 -27.52
N THR A 571 8.58 -5.77 -28.78
CA THR A 571 9.57 -5.65 -29.87
C THR A 571 10.00 -4.19 -30.07
N PHE A 572 9.12 -3.25 -29.74
CA PHE A 572 9.33 -1.81 -29.92
C PHE A 572 9.21 -1.02 -28.62
N THR A 573 8.88 -1.69 -27.51
CA THR A 573 8.67 -1.07 -26.20
C THR A 573 9.64 -1.70 -25.20
N THR A 574 10.62 -0.92 -24.76
CA THR A 574 11.54 -1.32 -23.70
C THR A 574 10.84 -1.17 -22.35
N VAL A 575 10.69 -2.28 -21.61
CA VAL A 575 10.21 -2.29 -20.22
C VAL A 575 11.28 -2.94 -19.36
N SER A 576 12.11 -2.16 -18.67
CA SER A 576 13.25 -2.66 -17.90
C SER A 576 13.49 -1.87 -16.62
N SER A 577 14.10 -2.52 -15.63
CA SER A 577 14.47 -1.91 -14.34
C SER A 577 13.30 -1.29 -13.55
N ASN A 578 12.06 -1.71 -13.80
CA ASN A 578 10.90 -1.21 -13.06
C ASN A 578 10.62 -2.08 -11.83
N THR A 579 10.09 -1.50 -10.75
CA THR A 579 9.78 -2.22 -9.50
C THR A 579 8.29 -2.18 -9.21
N VAL A 580 7.72 -3.34 -8.87
CA VAL A 580 6.31 -3.48 -8.47
C VAL A 580 6.25 -4.11 -7.09
N THR A 581 5.72 -3.43 -6.08
CA THR A 581 5.57 -4.02 -4.74
C THR A 581 4.22 -3.71 -4.11
N ASP A 582 3.78 -4.52 -3.16
CA ASP A 582 2.67 -4.23 -2.25
C ASP A 582 1.41 -3.73 -2.97
N GLY A 583 0.80 -4.58 -3.81
CA GLY A 583 -0.36 -4.17 -4.60
C GLY A 583 -1.31 -5.28 -4.97
N THR A 584 -2.52 -4.89 -5.37
CA THR A 584 -3.60 -5.80 -5.75
C THR A 584 -4.12 -5.45 -7.14
N LEU A 585 -4.15 -6.45 -8.02
CA LEU A 585 -4.77 -6.39 -9.33
C LEU A 585 -6.07 -7.19 -9.29
N ILE A 586 -7.22 -6.58 -9.58
CA ILE A 586 -8.55 -7.21 -9.52
C ILE A 586 -9.14 -7.25 -10.93
N ILE A 587 -9.23 -8.45 -11.51
CA ILE A 587 -9.86 -8.65 -12.81
C ILE A 587 -11.36 -8.74 -12.60
N ASP A 588 -12.13 -7.75 -13.05
CA ASP A 588 -13.59 -7.79 -13.00
C ASP A 588 -14.17 -7.96 -14.41
N GLN A 589 -14.55 -9.19 -14.73
CA GLN A 589 -15.29 -9.53 -15.95
C GLN A 589 -16.76 -9.86 -15.66
N ILE A 590 -17.25 -9.62 -14.44
CA ILE A 590 -18.64 -9.88 -14.09
C ILE A 590 -19.44 -8.60 -14.22
N THR A 591 -18.91 -7.50 -13.69
CA THR A 591 -19.56 -6.19 -13.75
C THR A 591 -19.39 -5.59 -15.15
N ASN A 592 -20.50 -5.27 -15.82
CA ASN A 592 -20.51 -4.58 -17.11
C ASN A 592 -19.61 -5.26 -18.17
N SER A 593 -19.74 -6.57 -18.37
CA SER A 593 -18.88 -7.34 -19.27
C SER A 593 -19.39 -7.42 -20.70
N TYR A 594 -18.47 -7.57 -21.66
CA TYR A 594 -18.78 -7.84 -23.08
C TYR A 594 -18.19 -9.18 -23.54
N GLY A 595 -18.79 -10.23 -22.99
CA GLY A 595 -18.53 -11.62 -23.35
C GLY A 595 -17.28 -12.20 -22.72
N VAL A 596 -17.02 -13.46 -23.04
CA VAL A 596 -15.89 -14.20 -22.48
C VAL A 596 -14.59 -13.75 -23.14
N LYS A 597 -13.71 -13.08 -22.38
CA LYS A 597 -12.39 -12.66 -22.85
C LYS A 597 -11.29 -13.22 -21.96
N THR A 598 -10.18 -13.67 -22.55
CA THR A 598 -8.99 -14.08 -21.78
C THR A 598 -8.46 -12.90 -20.99
N ALA A 599 -8.41 -13.04 -19.67
CA ALA A 599 -7.80 -12.05 -18.79
C ALA A 599 -6.27 -12.16 -18.85
N ASN A 600 -5.60 -11.06 -19.19
CA ASN A 600 -4.14 -10.96 -19.29
C ASN A 600 -3.66 -10.02 -18.19
N ALA A 601 -3.49 -10.55 -16.97
CA ALA A 601 -3.06 -9.77 -15.81
C ALA A 601 -1.76 -10.29 -15.22
N ASN A 602 -0.76 -9.43 -15.12
CA ASN A 602 0.56 -9.79 -14.61
C ASN A 602 1.09 -8.66 -13.72
N ALA A 603 1.94 -8.98 -12.75
CA ALA A 603 2.52 -7.99 -11.86
C ALA A 603 3.21 -6.85 -12.63
N VAL A 604 3.92 -7.15 -13.74
CA VAL A 604 4.67 -6.12 -14.50
C VAL A 604 3.89 -5.68 -15.75
N VAL A 605 3.65 -6.60 -16.69
CA VAL A 605 3.03 -6.29 -18.00
C VAL A 605 1.83 -7.17 -18.26
N GLY A 606 0.63 -6.59 -18.36
CA GLY A 606 -0.62 -7.32 -18.58
C GLY A 606 -0.62 -8.17 -19.85
N ARG A 607 -0.79 -7.52 -21.02
CA ARG A 607 -0.75 -8.20 -22.33
C ARG A 607 0.49 -7.82 -23.15
N VAL A 608 1.22 -8.84 -23.59
CA VAL A 608 2.36 -8.71 -24.51
C VAL A 608 1.90 -9.07 -25.93
N LEU A 609 1.99 -8.11 -26.86
CA LEU A 609 1.61 -8.30 -28.27
C LEU A 609 2.76 -8.84 -29.15
N GLY A 610 3.99 -8.78 -28.65
CA GLY A 610 5.22 -9.21 -29.31
C GLY A 610 6.42 -8.93 -28.39
N GLY A 611 7.55 -9.61 -28.62
CA GLY A 611 8.72 -9.51 -27.74
C GLY A 611 8.56 -10.26 -26.40
N SER A 612 9.41 -9.94 -25.42
CA SER A 612 9.43 -10.56 -24.09
C SER A 612 9.66 -9.53 -23.00
N VAL A 613 9.10 -9.78 -21.81
CA VAL A 613 9.34 -8.93 -20.63
C VAL A 613 10.77 -9.13 -20.15
N ASP A 614 11.49 -8.03 -19.88
CA ASP A 614 12.85 -8.05 -19.34
C ASP A 614 12.85 -8.55 -17.88
N ALA A 615 13.81 -9.41 -17.51
CA ALA A 615 13.94 -9.96 -16.16
C ALA A 615 14.36 -8.93 -15.10
N SER A 616 14.82 -7.74 -15.51
CA SER A 616 15.19 -6.62 -14.63
C SER A 616 13.99 -5.93 -13.96
N ASN A 617 12.77 -6.44 -14.11
CA ASN A 617 11.58 -5.88 -13.49
C ASN A 617 11.13 -6.71 -12.26
N PRO A 618 11.70 -6.52 -11.06
CA PRO A 618 11.29 -7.27 -9.88
C PRO A 618 9.86 -6.97 -9.48
N SER A 619 9.15 -7.99 -8.99
CA SER A 619 7.87 -7.85 -8.31
C SER A 619 7.80 -8.64 -7.01
N SER A 620 7.18 -8.07 -5.97
CA SER A 620 7.00 -8.69 -4.65
C SER A 620 5.67 -8.29 -4.03
N ASN A 621 5.04 -9.17 -3.25
CA ASN A 621 3.79 -8.87 -2.54
C ASN A 621 2.66 -8.34 -3.46
N VAL A 622 2.60 -8.82 -4.70
CA VAL A 622 1.52 -8.48 -5.65
C VAL A 622 0.50 -9.61 -5.65
N THR A 623 -0.74 -9.27 -5.29
CA THR A 623 -1.88 -10.18 -5.40
C THR A 623 -2.61 -9.91 -6.71
N ILE A 624 -3.01 -10.97 -7.42
CA ILE A 624 -3.82 -10.85 -8.63
C ILE A 624 -5.09 -11.68 -8.42
N ASP A 625 -6.19 -11.01 -8.17
CA ASP A 625 -7.50 -11.61 -7.97
C ASP A 625 -8.29 -11.59 -9.29
N GLU A 626 -8.98 -12.68 -9.59
CA GLU A 626 -9.79 -12.78 -10.81
C GLU A 626 -11.24 -13.08 -10.49
N ASN A 627 -12.15 -12.27 -11.00
CA ASN A 627 -13.59 -12.49 -11.08
C ASN A 627 -13.97 -12.62 -12.54
N VAL A 628 -13.85 -13.85 -13.07
CA VAL A 628 -13.96 -14.10 -14.51
C VAL A 628 -15.38 -14.52 -14.88
N ALA A 629 -15.93 -13.96 -15.96
CA ALA A 629 -17.20 -14.41 -16.57
C ALA A 629 -17.02 -15.78 -17.21
N ASN A 630 -16.94 -16.82 -16.39
CA ASN A 630 -16.94 -18.24 -16.74
C ASN A 630 -17.12 -19.14 -15.51
N GLY A 631 -17.43 -18.57 -14.33
CA GLY A 631 -17.47 -19.33 -13.09
C GLY A 631 -16.08 -19.76 -12.62
N ILE A 632 -15.02 -19.02 -12.95
CA ILE A 632 -13.68 -19.25 -12.38
C ILE A 632 -13.34 -17.99 -11.61
N SER A 633 -12.87 -18.16 -10.38
CA SER A 633 -12.32 -17.08 -9.57
C SER A 633 -10.91 -17.45 -9.11
N ARG A 634 -10.08 -16.46 -8.81
CA ARG A 634 -8.77 -16.69 -8.17
C ARG A 634 -8.58 -15.72 -7.02
N ALA A 635 -8.08 -16.24 -5.91
CA ALA A 635 -7.46 -15.47 -4.83
C ALA A 635 -6.24 -16.23 -4.28
N ASN A 636 -5.12 -15.55 -4.04
CA ASN A 636 -3.92 -16.14 -3.42
C ASN A 636 -3.44 -17.46 -4.07
N ASN A 637 -3.34 -17.51 -5.40
CA ASN A 637 -2.99 -18.72 -6.17
C ASN A 637 -3.95 -19.92 -5.98
N ILE A 638 -5.14 -19.67 -5.44
CA ILE A 638 -6.23 -20.65 -5.35
C ILE A 638 -7.28 -20.27 -6.38
N TYR A 639 -7.37 -21.08 -7.43
CA TYR A 639 -8.44 -21.01 -8.42
C TYR A 639 -9.65 -21.78 -7.91
N THR A 640 -10.82 -21.16 -7.92
CA THR A 640 -12.08 -21.80 -7.52
C THR A 640 -13.07 -21.75 -8.68
N VAL A 641 -13.55 -22.93 -9.08
CA VAL A 641 -14.59 -23.06 -10.08
C VAL A 641 -15.96 -23.01 -9.40
N THR A 642 -16.90 -22.24 -9.94
CA THR A 642 -18.24 -21.96 -9.43
C THR A 642 -19.26 -22.06 -10.58
N GLY A 643 -20.50 -22.48 -10.30
CA GLY A 643 -21.61 -22.44 -11.26
C GLY A 643 -21.46 -23.30 -12.54
N THR A 644 -22.08 -22.87 -13.63
CA THR A 644 -22.24 -23.56 -14.94
C THR A 644 -21.01 -23.46 -15.86
N ALA A 645 -19.81 -23.27 -15.32
CA ALA A 645 -18.56 -23.28 -16.11
C ALA A 645 -18.55 -24.51 -17.04
N THR A 646 -18.19 -24.36 -18.32
CA THR A 646 -18.11 -25.49 -19.26
C THR A 646 -17.10 -26.51 -18.72
N THR A 647 -17.60 -27.54 -18.06
CA THR A 647 -16.83 -28.37 -17.13
C THR A 647 -15.66 -29.09 -17.82
N SER A 648 -15.73 -29.26 -19.15
CA SER A 648 -14.71 -29.92 -19.96
C SER A 648 -13.42 -29.13 -20.21
N SER A 649 -13.37 -27.80 -20.01
CA SER A 649 -12.17 -27.00 -20.33
C SER A 649 -11.60 -26.18 -19.15
N ALA A 650 -12.28 -26.15 -18.01
CA ALA A 650 -11.92 -25.28 -16.88
C ALA A 650 -10.47 -25.46 -16.40
N ILE A 651 -9.99 -26.70 -16.25
CA ILE A 651 -8.62 -27.00 -15.80
C ILE A 651 -7.58 -26.52 -16.82
N ALA A 652 -7.87 -26.66 -18.13
CA ALA A 652 -7.00 -26.17 -19.20
C ALA A 652 -6.92 -24.63 -19.22
N THR A 653 -8.05 -23.96 -19.03
CA THR A 653 -8.12 -22.50 -18.89
C THR A 653 -7.32 -22.02 -17.68
N ILE A 654 -7.52 -22.64 -16.51
CA ILE A 654 -6.79 -22.28 -15.28
C ILE A 654 -5.28 -22.46 -15.47
N TYR A 655 -4.86 -23.57 -16.06
CA TYR A 655 -3.44 -23.79 -16.37
C TYR A 655 -2.88 -22.71 -17.31
N THR A 656 -3.62 -22.34 -18.36
CA THR A 656 -3.21 -21.29 -19.30
C THR A 656 -3.07 -19.94 -18.58
N ASN A 657 -4.01 -19.60 -17.71
CA ASN A 657 -3.95 -18.38 -16.90
C ASN A 657 -2.75 -18.41 -15.95
N ALA A 658 -2.55 -19.49 -15.19
CA ALA A 658 -1.40 -19.63 -14.29
C ALA A 658 -0.07 -19.47 -15.02
N LYS A 659 0.07 -20.10 -16.20
CA LYS A 659 1.25 -19.97 -17.06
C LYS A 659 1.47 -18.53 -17.52
N ASN A 660 0.45 -17.87 -18.06
CA ASN A 660 0.55 -16.49 -18.54
C ASN A 660 0.92 -15.52 -17.39
N ASN A 661 0.52 -15.86 -16.18
CA ASN A 661 0.76 -15.06 -14.98
C ASN A 661 2.06 -15.45 -14.25
N GLY A 662 2.85 -16.39 -14.80
CA GLY A 662 4.11 -16.83 -14.20
C GLY A 662 3.96 -17.61 -12.89
N ILE A 663 2.78 -18.14 -12.60
CA ILE A 663 2.48 -18.85 -11.36
C ILE A 663 2.91 -20.31 -11.50
N SER A 664 3.93 -20.69 -10.74
CA SER A 664 4.48 -22.06 -10.72
C SER A 664 3.94 -22.93 -9.60
N ASP A 665 3.25 -22.37 -8.61
CA ASP A 665 2.64 -23.11 -7.49
C ASP A 665 1.20 -22.61 -7.24
N PHE A 666 0.21 -23.47 -7.48
CA PHE A 666 -1.22 -23.10 -7.35
C PHE A 666 -2.14 -24.29 -7.01
N THR A 667 -3.34 -23.94 -6.52
CA THR A 667 -4.42 -24.87 -6.20
C THR A 667 -5.64 -24.63 -7.07
N ILE A 668 -6.37 -25.68 -7.44
CA ILE A 668 -7.63 -25.68 -8.16
C ILE A 668 -8.69 -26.35 -7.29
N ASN A 669 -9.68 -25.59 -6.86
CA ASN A 669 -10.87 -26.09 -6.18
C ASN A 669 -11.99 -26.29 -7.22
N LEU A 670 -12.47 -27.52 -7.32
CA LEU A 670 -13.49 -27.93 -8.26
C LEU A 670 -14.79 -28.25 -7.52
N PRO A 671 -15.95 -27.78 -8.00
CA PRO A 671 -17.24 -28.19 -7.46
C PRO A 671 -17.58 -29.62 -7.91
N VAL A 672 -18.73 -30.13 -7.47
CA VAL A 672 -19.33 -31.34 -8.04
C VAL A 672 -19.51 -31.16 -9.55
N GLY A 673 -19.06 -32.13 -10.35
CA GLY A 673 -19.10 -32.03 -11.82
C GLY A 673 -18.15 -32.98 -12.54
N ASN A 674 -18.12 -32.92 -13.87
CA ASN A 674 -17.25 -33.73 -14.73
C ASN A 674 -16.21 -32.87 -15.43
N PHE A 675 -14.94 -33.04 -15.13
CA PHE A 675 -13.82 -32.26 -15.67
C PHE A 675 -12.87 -33.13 -16.48
N VAL A 676 -12.15 -32.49 -17.41
CA VAL A 676 -11.15 -33.17 -18.26
C VAL A 676 -9.76 -32.65 -17.91
N LEU A 677 -8.83 -33.57 -17.67
CA LEU A 677 -7.43 -33.26 -17.42
C LEU A 677 -6.71 -32.96 -18.76
N PRO A 678 -6.05 -31.79 -18.90
CA PRO A 678 -5.32 -31.44 -20.12
C PRO A 678 -3.89 -31.99 -20.12
N THR A 679 -3.21 -31.87 -21.27
CA THR A 679 -1.75 -32.00 -21.36
C THR A 679 -1.09 -30.72 -20.88
N ILE A 680 -0.05 -30.86 -20.06
CA ILE A 680 0.74 -29.80 -19.45
C ILE A 680 2.21 -29.97 -19.86
N VAL A 681 2.71 -28.97 -20.61
CA VAL A 681 4.05 -28.97 -21.21
C VAL A 681 5.11 -28.18 -20.43
N GLN A 682 4.77 -27.66 -19.24
CA GLN A 682 5.66 -26.83 -18.43
C GLN A 682 6.32 -27.63 -17.30
N GLN A 683 7.65 -27.52 -17.18
CA GLN A 683 8.43 -28.16 -16.13
C GLN A 683 8.47 -27.35 -14.84
N ASN A 684 8.73 -28.03 -13.72
CA ASN A 684 8.99 -27.44 -12.41
C ASN A 684 7.81 -26.63 -11.84
N ILE A 685 6.58 -27.08 -12.08
CA ILE A 685 5.38 -26.49 -11.47
C ILE A 685 4.72 -27.45 -10.49
N THR A 686 4.08 -26.90 -9.47
CA THR A 686 3.27 -27.62 -8.47
C THR A 686 1.80 -27.30 -8.67
N ILE A 687 0.99 -28.33 -8.89
CA ILE A 687 -0.45 -28.20 -9.10
C ILE A 687 -1.16 -29.03 -8.03
N ARG A 688 -2.11 -28.42 -7.32
CA ARG A 688 -3.01 -29.12 -6.38
C ARG A 688 -4.44 -29.06 -6.93
N ILE A 689 -5.08 -30.18 -7.18
CA ILE A 689 -6.46 -30.27 -7.67
C ILE A 689 -7.31 -30.92 -6.61
N LYS A 690 -8.23 -30.14 -6.04
CA LYS A 690 -9.13 -30.54 -4.97
C LYS A 690 -10.57 -30.52 -5.47
N GLY A 691 -11.30 -31.61 -5.26
CA GLY A 691 -12.72 -31.69 -5.55
C GLY A 691 -13.60 -31.60 -4.31
N ASP A 692 -14.88 -31.91 -4.50
CA ASP A 692 -15.92 -32.00 -3.48
C ASP A 692 -16.37 -33.46 -3.30
N GLY A 693 -15.38 -34.35 -3.18
CA GLY A 693 -15.57 -35.79 -2.99
C GLY A 693 -15.87 -36.57 -4.28
N ASN A 694 -16.50 -37.73 -4.13
CA ASN A 694 -16.68 -38.71 -5.21
C ASN A 694 -17.50 -38.20 -6.41
N ASN A 695 -18.24 -37.09 -6.25
CA ASN A 695 -19.05 -36.50 -7.32
C ASN A 695 -18.26 -35.49 -8.18
N THR A 696 -17.05 -35.11 -7.80
CA THR A 696 -16.11 -34.38 -8.67
C THR A 696 -15.30 -35.39 -9.48
N LYS A 697 -15.61 -35.53 -10.76
CA LYS A 697 -15.04 -36.54 -11.66
C LYS A 697 -13.98 -35.93 -12.58
N LEU A 698 -12.81 -36.55 -12.66
CA LEU A 698 -11.71 -36.15 -13.52
C LEU A 698 -11.46 -37.22 -14.59
N THR A 699 -11.70 -36.87 -15.85
CA THR A 699 -11.48 -37.75 -17.00
C THR A 699 -10.14 -37.42 -17.67
N VAL A 700 -9.38 -38.46 -18.01
CA VAL A 700 -8.19 -38.35 -18.87
C VAL A 700 -8.66 -38.57 -20.32
N SER A 701 -8.79 -37.52 -21.13
CA SER A 701 -9.32 -37.64 -22.50
C SER A 701 -8.21 -37.98 -23.52
N GLY A 702 -8.36 -39.02 -24.34
CA GLY A 702 -7.37 -39.41 -25.36
C GLY A 702 -6.25 -40.33 -24.86
N ALA A 703 -5.32 -40.73 -25.74
CA ALA A 703 -4.19 -41.60 -25.38
C ALA A 703 -3.16 -40.83 -24.52
N SER A 704 -3.17 -41.07 -23.20
CA SER A 704 -2.31 -40.47 -22.16
C SER A 704 -2.23 -38.93 -22.10
N GLN A 705 -2.11 -38.36 -20.89
CA GLN A 705 -1.90 -36.91 -20.70
C GLN A 705 -0.52 -36.63 -20.09
N ALA A 706 0.28 -35.80 -20.77
CA ALA A 706 1.64 -35.49 -20.33
C ALA A 706 1.65 -34.35 -19.32
N TYR A 707 2.43 -34.47 -18.25
CA TYR A 707 2.63 -33.45 -17.22
C TYR A 707 4.13 -33.27 -16.99
N PHE A 708 4.81 -32.75 -18.01
CA PHE A 708 6.28 -32.76 -18.12
C PHE A 708 6.95 -32.09 -16.91
N GLY A 709 7.59 -32.86 -16.03
CA GLY A 709 8.35 -32.33 -14.89
C GLY A 709 7.49 -31.67 -13.80
N CYS A 710 6.18 -31.92 -13.75
CA CYS A 710 5.28 -31.35 -12.75
C CYS A 710 5.30 -32.12 -11.43
N THR A 711 5.01 -31.45 -10.32
CA THR A 711 4.53 -32.06 -9.07
C THR A 711 3.02 -31.90 -8.99
N VAL A 712 2.26 -33.00 -8.89
CA VAL A 712 0.80 -32.96 -8.96
C VAL A 712 0.18 -33.61 -7.73
N ASN A 713 -0.81 -32.95 -7.13
CA ASN A 713 -1.54 -33.44 -5.97
C ASN A 713 -3.02 -33.47 -6.31
N PHE A 714 -3.68 -34.59 -6.06
CA PHE A 714 -5.12 -34.74 -6.23
C PHE A 714 -5.77 -35.08 -4.90
N SER A 715 -6.87 -34.41 -4.55
CA SER A 715 -7.64 -34.75 -3.37
C SER A 715 -9.14 -34.65 -3.57
N ASP A 716 -9.89 -35.51 -2.89
CA ASP A 716 -11.36 -35.47 -2.84
C ASP A 716 -12.01 -35.50 -4.24
N VAL A 717 -11.54 -36.41 -5.10
CA VAL A 717 -12.01 -36.55 -6.50
C VAL A 717 -12.18 -38.02 -6.89
N THR A 718 -12.98 -38.25 -7.92
CA THR A 718 -13.01 -39.54 -8.65
C THR A 718 -12.22 -39.41 -9.96
N MET A 719 -11.16 -40.19 -10.11
CA MET A 719 -10.44 -40.37 -11.37
C MET A 719 -11.19 -41.38 -12.24
N VAL A 720 -11.73 -40.91 -13.36
CA VAL A 720 -12.54 -41.71 -14.30
C VAL A 720 -11.64 -42.26 -15.41
N GLY A 721 -11.54 -43.59 -15.50
CA GLY A 721 -10.92 -44.27 -16.64
C GLY A 721 -11.81 -44.25 -17.89
N ASP A 722 -11.24 -44.51 -19.06
CA ASP A 722 -11.97 -44.59 -20.33
C ASP A 722 -12.96 -45.78 -20.34
N THR A 723 -14.06 -45.65 -21.09
CA THR A 723 -14.96 -46.74 -21.47
C THR A 723 -14.31 -47.75 -22.42
N ASN A 724 -13.19 -47.40 -23.05
CA ASN A 724 -12.44 -48.27 -23.94
C ASN A 724 -11.65 -49.33 -23.16
N THR A 725 -12.00 -50.60 -23.35
CA THR A 725 -11.42 -51.76 -22.66
C THR A 725 -10.07 -52.22 -23.25
N ASP A 726 -9.45 -51.45 -24.13
CA ASP A 726 -8.19 -51.79 -24.81
C ASP A 726 -6.96 -51.35 -23.97
N PHE A 727 -6.33 -52.34 -23.34
CA PHE A 727 -5.14 -52.19 -22.47
C PHE A 727 -3.89 -51.65 -23.18
N THR A 728 -3.88 -51.61 -24.51
CA THR A 728 -2.72 -51.14 -25.29
C THR A 728 -2.73 -49.64 -25.55
N LYS A 729 -3.79 -48.93 -25.12
CA LYS A 729 -4.01 -47.51 -25.39
C LYS A 729 -3.88 -46.65 -24.12
N ASN A 730 -2.83 -46.87 -23.34
CA ASN A 730 -2.19 -45.95 -22.38
C ASN A 730 -3.13 -44.91 -21.69
N HIS A 731 -3.63 -45.25 -20.50
CA HIS A 731 -4.71 -44.54 -19.78
C HIS A 731 -4.25 -43.81 -18.51
N GLY A 732 -3.00 -43.34 -18.47
CA GLY A 732 -2.38 -42.72 -17.30
C GLY A 732 -1.84 -41.30 -17.54
N LEU A 733 -1.35 -40.68 -16.47
CA LEU A 733 -0.57 -39.45 -16.56
C LEU A 733 0.91 -39.79 -16.68
N TYR A 734 1.63 -39.17 -17.62
CA TYR A 734 3.04 -39.49 -17.90
C TYR A 734 3.93 -38.23 -17.90
N HIS A 735 5.26 -38.44 -17.81
CA HIS A 735 6.28 -37.39 -17.64
C HIS A 735 6.17 -36.53 -16.36
N ILE A 736 5.39 -36.97 -15.37
CA ILE A 736 5.30 -36.32 -14.05
C ILE A 736 6.59 -36.53 -13.26
N ALA A 737 7.05 -35.52 -12.52
CA ALA A 737 8.18 -35.65 -11.59
C ALA A 737 7.76 -36.32 -10.27
N LYS A 738 6.63 -35.90 -9.70
CA LYS A 738 6.05 -36.45 -8.48
C LYS A 738 4.52 -36.35 -8.48
N GLU A 739 3.84 -37.38 -8.00
CA GLU A 739 2.38 -37.36 -7.83
C GLU A 739 1.93 -37.79 -6.42
N THR A 740 0.87 -37.18 -5.92
CA THR A 740 0.24 -37.54 -4.64
C THR A 740 -1.28 -37.55 -4.78
N TYR A 741 -1.93 -38.56 -4.21
CA TYR A 741 -3.38 -38.74 -4.22
C TYR A 741 -3.87 -38.90 -2.78
N SER A 742 -4.87 -38.14 -2.37
CA SER A 742 -5.46 -38.22 -1.02
C SER A 742 -6.98 -38.26 -1.09
N ASN A 743 -7.61 -39.31 -0.56
CA ASN A 743 -9.07 -39.48 -0.66
C ASN A 743 -9.57 -39.47 -2.12
N VAL A 744 -8.88 -40.22 -2.99
CA VAL A 744 -9.21 -40.32 -4.42
C VAL A 744 -9.81 -41.68 -4.73
N THR A 745 -10.91 -41.69 -5.48
CA THR A 745 -11.50 -42.92 -6.03
C THR A 745 -11.04 -43.10 -7.48
N PHE A 746 -10.35 -44.18 -7.79
CA PHE A 746 -10.01 -44.58 -9.16
C PHE A 746 -11.05 -45.58 -9.66
N THR A 747 -11.58 -45.32 -10.85
CA THR A 747 -12.44 -46.28 -11.56
C THR A 747 -11.69 -46.83 -12.76
N LYS A 748 -11.81 -48.14 -13.00
CA LYS A 748 -11.10 -48.88 -14.06
C LYS A 748 -9.58 -48.93 -13.83
N PHE A 749 -8.87 -49.57 -14.77
CA PHE A 749 -7.44 -49.81 -14.69
C PHE A 749 -6.63 -48.53 -14.93
N ARG A 750 -5.54 -48.34 -14.18
CA ARG A 750 -4.68 -47.15 -14.25
C ARG A 750 -3.19 -47.49 -14.30
N PHE A 751 -2.44 -46.77 -15.14
CA PHE A 751 -0.98 -46.77 -15.08
C PHE A 751 -0.46 -45.60 -14.25
N PHE A 752 0.60 -45.87 -13.49
CA PHE A 752 1.40 -44.86 -12.79
C PHE A 752 2.82 -44.79 -13.37
N TYR A 753 3.23 -43.58 -13.76
CA TYR A 753 4.50 -43.34 -14.45
C TYR A 753 5.44 -42.38 -13.70
N ALA A 754 4.96 -41.70 -12.65
CA ALA A 754 5.79 -40.74 -11.92
C ALA A 754 6.89 -41.48 -11.14
N PRO A 755 8.15 -41.02 -11.12
CA PRO A 755 9.21 -41.64 -10.32
C PRO A 755 8.83 -41.79 -8.84
N GLU A 756 8.10 -40.81 -8.29
CA GLU A 756 7.56 -40.84 -6.94
C GLU A 756 6.03 -40.72 -6.95
N CYS A 757 5.35 -41.68 -6.32
CA CYS A 757 3.90 -41.73 -6.20
C CYS A 757 3.49 -42.04 -4.75
N THR A 758 2.64 -41.20 -4.15
CA THR A 758 2.06 -41.46 -2.82
C THR A 758 0.54 -41.46 -2.89
N LEU A 759 -0.10 -42.47 -2.33
CA LEU A 759 -1.55 -42.61 -2.26
C LEU A 759 -1.97 -42.74 -0.79
N ASN A 760 -2.90 -41.91 -0.35
CA ASN A 760 -3.40 -41.88 1.02
C ASN A 760 -4.93 -42.01 1.00
N ASN A 761 -5.48 -43.01 1.68
CA ASN A 761 -6.92 -43.23 1.78
C ASN A 761 -7.62 -43.27 0.41
N CYS A 762 -6.97 -43.86 -0.59
CA CYS A 762 -7.51 -43.97 -1.94
C CYS A 762 -8.28 -45.28 -2.13
N LYS A 763 -9.35 -45.23 -2.94
CA LYS A 763 -10.14 -46.40 -3.31
C LYS A 763 -9.97 -46.72 -4.78
N PHE A 764 -9.77 -47.98 -5.13
CA PHE A 764 -9.70 -48.46 -6.50
C PHE A 764 -10.87 -49.39 -6.77
N VAL A 765 -11.61 -49.15 -7.86
CA VAL A 765 -12.78 -49.94 -8.25
C VAL A 765 -12.62 -50.41 -9.69
N GLN A 766 -12.53 -51.73 -9.86
CA GLN A 766 -12.43 -52.40 -11.16
C GLN A 766 -13.52 -53.46 -11.29
N ASP A 767 -14.42 -53.26 -12.25
CA ASP A 767 -15.56 -54.12 -12.56
C ASP A 767 -15.29 -55.09 -13.73
N ALA A 768 -14.12 -55.01 -14.36
CA ALA A 768 -13.64 -55.97 -15.36
C ALA A 768 -12.67 -56.99 -14.74
N TYR A 769 -12.52 -58.15 -15.41
CA TYR A 769 -11.48 -59.12 -15.05
C TYR A 769 -10.09 -58.62 -15.48
N ASP A 770 -9.57 -57.64 -14.74
CA ASP A 770 -8.22 -57.09 -14.91
C ASP A 770 -7.72 -56.47 -13.58
N TYR A 771 -6.49 -55.94 -13.57
CA TYR A 771 -5.95 -55.18 -12.45
C TYR A 771 -6.71 -53.88 -12.21
N THR A 772 -6.57 -53.33 -11.00
CA THR A 772 -6.97 -51.94 -10.72
C THR A 772 -5.89 -50.94 -11.13
N PHE A 773 -4.60 -51.31 -11.03
CA PHE A 773 -3.50 -50.47 -11.50
C PHE A 773 -2.21 -51.24 -11.83
N CYS A 774 -1.30 -50.58 -12.53
CA CYS A 774 0.07 -51.01 -12.76
C CYS A 774 1.08 -49.92 -12.38
N SER A 775 2.12 -50.27 -11.61
CA SER A 775 3.18 -49.34 -11.17
C SER A 775 4.18 -48.94 -12.27
N TYR A 776 4.05 -49.49 -13.48
CA TYR A 776 4.88 -49.30 -14.68
C TYR A 776 6.17 -48.48 -14.55
N GLY A 777 6.09 -47.14 -14.58
CA GLY A 777 7.25 -46.23 -14.59
C GLY A 777 7.65 -45.70 -13.21
N THR A 778 6.93 -46.11 -12.17
CA THR A 778 7.07 -45.61 -10.80
C THR A 778 8.22 -46.31 -10.08
N ARG A 779 9.14 -45.52 -9.51
CA ARG A 779 10.30 -46.04 -8.77
C ARG A 779 10.01 -46.15 -7.28
N THR A 780 9.32 -45.18 -6.70
CA THR A 780 8.90 -45.22 -5.30
C THR A 780 7.42 -45.01 -5.23
N MET A 781 6.68 -46.05 -4.85
CA MET A 781 5.23 -45.99 -4.64
C MET A 781 4.92 -46.30 -3.18
N THR A 782 4.14 -45.44 -2.52
CA THR A 782 3.64 -45.70 -1.18
C THR A 782 2.12 -45.58 -1.16
N LEU A 783 1.44 -46.62 -0.70
CA LEU A 783 -0.01 -46.67 -0.53
C LEU A 783 -0.31 -46.77 0.97
N ASN A 784 -1.04 -45.81 1.52
CA ASN A 784 -1.44 -45.77 2.92
C ASN A 784 -2.96 -45.84 2.99
N ASP A 785 -3.49 -46.83 3.73
CA ASP A 785 -4.93 -46.96 3.99
C ASP A 785 -5.77 -47.05 2.71
N CYS A 786 -5.22 -47.63 1.64
CA CYS A 786 -5.92 -47.77 0.36
C CYS A 786 -6.79 -49.03 0.30
N GLU A 787 -7.93 -48.95 -0.39
CA GLU A 787 -8.82 -50.10 -0.65
C GLU A 787 -8.82 -50.43 -2.16
N MET A 788 -8.64 -51.70 -2.50
CA MET A 788 -8.73 -52.21 -3.86
C MET A 788 -9.90 -53.18 -3.97
N GLU A 789 -10.89 -52.83 -4.80
CA GLU A 789 -12.05 -53.65 -5.17
C GLU A 789 -11.91 -54.06 -6.63
N CYS A 790 -11.82 -55.37 -6.89
CA CYS A 790 -11.60 -55.90 -8.24
C CYS A 790 -12.45 -57.15 -8.50
N VAL A 791 -12.58 -57.54 -9.78
CA VAL A 791 -13.23 -58.81 -10.18
C VAL A 791 -12.24 -59.96 -10.38
N GLY A 792 -10.97 -59.65 -10.67
CA GLY A 792 -9.95 -60.65 -10.99
C GLY A 792 -8.62 -60.44 -10.25
N LYS A 793 -7.95 -59.31 -10.50
CA LYS A 793 -6.61 -59.02 -10.00
C LYS A 793 -6.61 -57.63 -9.33
N ALA A 794 -5.89 -57.45 -8.23
CA ALA A 794 -5.87 -56.14 -7.58
C ALA A 794 -4.78 -55.22 -8.15
N ALA A 795 -3.50 -55.57 -8.07
CA ALA A 795 -2.42 -54.69 -8.54
C ALA A 795 -1.30 -55.43 -9.28
N LYS A 796 -0.79 -54.79 -10.34
CA LYS A 796 0.42 -55.23 -11.04
C LYS A 796 1.61 -54.37 -10.62
N ILE A 797 2.60 -54.98 -10.00
CA ILE A 797 3.87 -54.34 -9.67
C ILE A 797 4.86 -54.68 -10.77
N TYR A 798 5.14 -53.69 -11.59
CA TYR A 798 5.97 -53.83 -12.78
C TYR A 798 7.24 -53.02 -12.60
N GLY A 799 8.34 -53.47 -13.19
CA GLY A 799 9.42 -52.55 -13.47
C GLY A 799 10.25 -52.88 -14.69
N VAL A 800 11.12 -51.92 -14.98
CA VAL A 800 11.48 -51.60 -16.36
C VAL A 800 12.88 -52.10 -16.71
N ASP A 801 13.87 -51.95 -15.82
CA ASP A 801 15.23 -52.49 -15.99
C ASP A 801 16.06 -52.39 -14.68
N ALA A 802 17.28 -52.94 -14.70
CA ALA A 802 18.23 -52.96 -13.59
C ALA A 802 18.70 -51.57 -13.12
N SER A 803 18.63 -50.57 -14.00
CA SER A 803 19.06 -49.18 -13.74
C SER A 803 17.99 -48.34 -13.04
N ASN A 804 16.76 -48.86 -12.94
CA ASN A 804 15.61 -48.21 -12.34
C ASN A 804 14.93 -49.13 -11.31
N PRO A 805 15.56 -49.41 -10.14
CA PRO A 805 14.95 -50.24 -9.13
C PRO A 805 13.66 -49.61 -8.60
N ALA A 806 12.62 -50.43 -8.38
CA ALA A 806 11.35 -49.94 -7.82
C ALA A 806 11.11 -50.47 -6.40
N THR A 807 10.62 -49.59 -5.54
CA THR A 807 10.15 -49.86 -4.19
C THR A 807 8.66 -49.53 -4.10
N VAL A 808 7.83 -50.54 -3.80
CA VAL A 808 6.40 -50.37 -3.60
C VAL A 808 6.03 -50.74 -2.17
N THR A 809 5.44 -49.82 -1.43
CA THR A 809 5.08 -50.02 -0.02
C THR A 809 3.57 -49.90 0.15
N PHE A 810 2.95 -50.93 0.71
CA PHE A 810 1.55 -50.97 1.11
C PHE A 810 1.46 -50.90 2.62
N ASN A 811 0.84 -49.88 3.17
CA ASN A 811 0.60 -49.69 4.59
C ASN A 811 -0.90 -49.72 4.84
N ARG A 812 -1.37 -50.66 5.67
CA ARG A 812 -2.79 -50.77 6.09
C ARG A 812 -3.80 -50.81 4.92
N CYS A 813 -3.37 -51.35 3.79
CA CYS A 813 -4.23 -51.47 2.61
C CYS A 813 -5.19 -52.68 2.74
N LYS A 814 -6.29 -52.66 1.98
CA LYS A 814 -7.31 -53.70 1.91
C LYS A 814 -7.52 -54.17 0.47
N PHE A 815 -7.62 -55.47 0.25
CA PHE A 815 -7.84 -56.09 -1.05
C PHE A 815 -9.10 -56.96 -1.05
N THR A 816 -10.04 -56.67 -1.95
CA THR A 816 -11.31 -57.38 -2.07
C THR A 816 -11.55 -57.81 -3.51
N CYS A 817 -11.77 -59.10 -3.74
CA CYS A 817 -12.17 -59.66 -5.02
C CYS A 817 -13.58 -60.23 -4.95
N ASP A 818 -14.47 -59.79 -5.84
CA ASP A 818 -15.88 -60.21 -5.85
C ASP A 818 -16.09 -61.64 -6.40
N GLY A 819 -15.09 -62.21 -7.08
CA GLY A 819 -15.09 -63.54 -7.67
C GLY A 819 -16.18 -63.80 -8.72
N SER A 820 -16.90 -62.77 -9.19
CA SER A 820 -18.12 -62.90 -10.00
C SER A 820 -17.86 -63.37 -11.43
N ALA A 821 -16.67 -63.07 -11.99
CA ALA A 821 -16.20 -63.67 -13.23
C ALA A 821 -15.70 -65.11 -12.95
N ARG A 822 -16.54 -66.09 -13.28
CA ARG A 822 -16.25 -67.52 -13.17
C ARG A 822 -15.08 -67.92 -14.08
N GLN A 823 -14.21 -68.74 -13.50
CA GLN A 823 -13.18 -69.58 -14.11
C GLN A 823 -13.56 -70.02 -15.54
N THR A 824 -12.85 -69.52 -16.53
CA THR A 824 -12.78 -70.17 -17.84
C THR A 824 -11.56 -71.07 -17.79
N ALA A 825 -11.75 -72.38 -17.94
CA ALA A 825 -10.68 -73.37 -17.88
C ALA A 825 -9.44 -72.91 -18.68
N GLY A 826 -8.32 -72.68 -17.99
CA GLY A 826 -7.04 -72.29 -18.58
C GLY A 826 -6.59 -70.82 -18.43
N LYS A 827 -7.25 -69.98 -17.61
CA LYS A 827 -6.85 -68.57 -17.38
C LYS A 827 -6.80 -68.09 -15.91
N ASP A 828 -6.54 -68.97 -14.95
CA ASP A 828 -6.81 -68.67 -13.53
C ASP A 828 -5.56 -68.49 -12.65
N TRP A 829 -5.08 -67.25 -12.53
CA TRP A 829 -4.24 -66.82 -11.39
C TRP A 829 -4.90 -65.61 -10.71
N LYS A 830 -5.61 -65.84 -9.59
CA LYS A 830 -6.18 -64.76 -8.76
C LYS A 830 -5.23 -64.50 -7.58
N THR A 831 -4.24 -63.64 -7.79
CA THR A 831 -3.42 -63.06 -6.70
C THR A 831 -3.83 -61.61 -6.49
N ALA A 832 -3.76 -61.12 -5.24
CA ALA A 832 -3.97 -59.70 -4.99
C ALA A 832 -2.85 -58.86 -5.64
N LEU A 833 -1.59 -59.23 -5.43
CA LEU A 833 -0.43 -58.55 -6.01
C LEU A 833 0.29 -59.46 -7.01
N GLU A 834 0.51 -58.99 -8.24
CA GLU A 834 1.37 -59.67 -9.22
C GLU A 834 2.64 -58.86 -9.44
N ILE A 835 3.79 -59.43 -9.06
CA ILE A 835 5.11 -58.82 -9.22
C ILE A 835 5.72 -59.36 -10.51
N ASP A 836 5.80 -58.53 -11.55
CA ASP A 836 6.24 -58.91 -12.90
C ASP A 836 7.65 -58.36 -13.19
N ALA A 837 8.64 -59.26 -13.24
CA ALA A 837 10.03 -58.97 -13.54
C ALA A 837 10.50 -59.52 -14.90
N ARG A 838 9.58 -59.96 -15.78
CA ARG A 838 9.93 -60.57 -17.07
C ARG A 838 10.45 -59.59 -18.12
N ALA A 839 10.12 -58.31 -17.98
CA ALA A 839 10.31 -57.32 -19.04
C ALA A 839 11.78 -56.94 -19.29
N ALA A 840 12.65 -57.11 -18.29
CA ALA A 840 14.09 -56.87 -18.41
C ALA A 840 14.88 -57.78 -17.46
N ASN A 841 15.87 -58.47 -18.01
CA ASN A 841 16.82 -59.27 -17.22
C ASN A 841 17.51 -58.37 -16.17
N ASN A 842 17.80 -58.90 -14.98
CA ASN A 842 18.46 -58.21 -13.86
C ASN A 842 17.68 -57.06 -13.18
N THR A 843 16.34 -57.04 -13.25
CA THR A 843 15.55 -56.03 -12.52
C THR A 843 15.62 -56.23 -11.00
N HIS A 844 15.67 -55.14 -10.22
CA HIS A 844 15.71 -55.18 -8.75
C HIS A 844 14.47 -54.51 -8.14
N PHE A 845 13.73 -55.23 -7.29
CA PHE A 845 12.49 -54.73 -6.67
C PHE A 845 12.44 -54.96 -5.17
N THR A 846 11.85 -54.01 -4.44
CA THR A 846 11.45 -54.18 -3.05
C THR A 846 9.95 -53.94 -2.92
N VAL A 847 9.20 -54.90 -2.40
CA VAL A 847 7.78 -54.75 -2.08
C VAL A 847 7.62 -54.89 -0.58
N ASN A 848 7.14 -53.84 0.09
CA ASN A 848 6.85 -53.85 1.52
C ASN A 848 5.34 -53.90 1.72
N ILE A 849 4.86 -54.83 2.53
CA ILE A 849 3.44 -54.99 2.87
C ILE A 849 3.35 -54.94 4.38
N ASN A 850 2.72 -53.90 4.92
CA ASN A 850 2.69 -53.62 6.34
C ASN A 850 1.25 -53.47 6.83
N ASN A 851 0.88 -54.24 7.84
CA ASN A 851 -0.38 -54.20 8.57
C ASN A 851 -1.61 -54.26 7.64
N THR A 852 -1.57 -55.04 6.57
CA THR A 852 -2.70 -55.19 5.64
C THR A 852 -3.94 -55.65 6.39
N VAL A 853 -5.03 -54.90 6.27
CA VAL A 853 -6.22 -55.04 7.12
C VAL A 853 -7.25 -56.03 6.56
N GLY A 854 -7.05 -56.54 5.34
CA GLY A 854 -7.86 -57.61 4.76
C GLY A 854 -7.46 -57.97 3.32
N CYS A 855 -7.54 -59.26 3.00
CA CYS A 855 -7.34 -59.81 1.65
C CYS A 855 -8.33 -60.98 1.43
N THR A 856 -9.35 -60.79 0.59
CA THR A 856 -10.45 -61.76 0.41
C THR A 856 -10.82 -61.99 -1.06
N GLY A 857 -11.16 -63.23 -1.42
CA GLY A 857 -11.69 -63.57 -2.75
C GLY A 857 -10.66 -64.00 -3.81
N PHE A 858 -9.40 -64.16 -3.42
CA PHE A 858 -8.27 -64.56 -4.29
C PHE A 858 -7.92 -66.05 -4.10
N TYR A 859 -7.73 -66.81 -5.20
CA TYR A 859 -7.47 -68.25 -5.22
C TYR A 859 -6.52 -68.65 -6.38
N THR A 860 -5.61 -69.60 -6.17
CA THR A 860 -4.76 -70.21 -7.22
C THR A 860 -5.17 -71.65 -7.51
N SER A 861 -5.10 -72.10 -8.77
CA SER A 861 -5.46 -73.48 -9.15
C SER A 861 -4.29 -74.44 -9.37
N GLU A 862 -3.03 -74.00 -9.54
CA GLU A 862 -1.90 -74.93 -9.71
C GLU A 862 -0.59 -74.43 -9.07
N ASN A 863 -0.06 -75.31 -8.22
CA ASN A 863 1.31 -75.50 -7.73
C ASN A 863 2.44 -74.51 -8.10
N THR A 864 2.41 -73.28 -7.60
CA THR A 864 3.62 -72.56 -7.15
C THR A 864 3.38 -72.00 -5.74
N ALA A 865 4.25 -72.39 -4.82
CA ALA A 865 4.03 -72.30 -3.39
C ALA A 865 4.10 -70.86 -2.85
N ILE A 866 2.96 -70.24 -2.53
CA ILE A 866 2.78 -69.37 -1.35
C ILE A 866 1.33 -69.50 -0.84
N ALA A 867 1.04 -70.58 -0.13
CA ALA A 867 -0.02 -70.58 0.87
C ALA A 867 0.64 -70.28 2.22
N LYS A 868 0.39 -69.10 2.79
CA LYS A 868 0.58 -68.89 4.23
C LYS A 868 -0.76 -68.56 4.85
N THR A 869 -1.20 -69.52 5.66
CA THR A 869 -2.34 -69.47 6.56
C THR A 869 -2.03 -68.53 7.73
N ASP A 870 -2.24 -67.24 7.55
CA ASP A 870 -2.51 -66.34 8.69
C ASP A 870 -4.03 -66.15 8.75
N ALA A 871 -4.60 -66.10 9.97
CA ALA A 871 -6.05 -65.94 10.14
C ALA A 871 -6.58 -64.62 9.53
N ASN A 872 -5.69 -63.64 9.29
CA ASN A 872 -5.99 -62.34 8.70
C ASN A 872 -5.97 -62.32 7.15
N TYR A 873 -5.46 -63.35 6.47
CA TYR A 873 -5.29 -63.41 5.01
C TYR A 873 -6.05 -64.59 4.40
N GLN A 874 -7.28 -64.38 3.92
CA GLN A 874 -8.09 -65.43 3.26
C GLN A 874 -7.96 -65.34 1.72
N GLY A 875 -6.77 -65.68 1.19
CA GLY A 875 -6.48 -65.77 -0.25
C GLY A 875 -4.98 -65.65 -0.59
N THR A 876 -4.61 -65.74 -1.87
CA THR A 876 -3.22 -65.55 -2.34
C THR A 876 -2.86 -64.06 -2.38
N LEU A 877 -2.00 -63.61 -1.45
CA LEU A 877 -1.63 -62.20 -1.28
C LEU A 877 -0.71 -61.68 -2.39
N TYR A 878 0.29 -62.47 -2.81
CA TYR A 878 1.17 -62.09 -3.91
C TYR A 878 1.64 -63.28 -4.75
N ASN A 879 1.93 -63.02 -6.03
CA ASN A 879 2.61 -63.93 -6.95
C ASN A 879 3.79 -63.20 -7.59
N VAL A 880 4.83 -63.96 -7.93
CA VAL A 880 6.04 -63.45 -8.58
C VAL A 880 6.20 -64.11 -9.93
N ASP A 881 6.36 -63.30 -10.98
CA ASP A 881 6.71 -63.76 -12.31
C ASP A 881 8.14 -63.31 -12.64
N ASN A 882 9.07 -64.27 -12.66
CA ASN A 882 10.50 -64.00 -12.60
C ASN A 882 11.16 -63.98 -13.99
N GLY A 883 11.91 -62.92 -14.28
CA GLY A 883 12.85 -62.85 -15.41
C GLY A 883 14.26 -63.30 -15.00
N SER A 884 15.05 -63.81 -15.95
CA SER A 884 16.43 -64.28 -15.70
C SER A 884 17.29 -63.19 -15.02
N GLY A 885 17.92 -63.52 -13.89
CA GLY A 885 18.87 -62.66 -13.17
C GLY A 885 18.27 -61.57 -12.27
N SER A 886 16.95 -61.49 -12.13
CA SER A 886 16.26 -60.47 -11.32
C SER A 886 16.39 -60.72 -9.81
N LYS A 887 16.38 -59.65 -9.00
CA LYS A 887 16.36 -59.72 -7.51
C LYS A 887 15.08 -59.09 -6.98
N ILE A 888 14.24 -59.90 -6.35
CA ILE A 888 12.97 -59.41 -5.78
C ILE A 888 13.00 -59.64 -4.27
N VAL A 889 12.77 -58.59 -3.51
CA VAL A 889 12.64 -58.62 -2.06
C VAL A 889 11.19 -58.31 -1.73
N VAL A 890 10.51 -59.23 -1.04
CA VAL A 890 9.16 -58.99 -0.52
C VAL A 890 9.24 -59.03 1.00
N ASN A 891 8.87 -57.94 1.66
CA ASN A 891 8.79 -57.83 3.11
C ASN A 891 7.32 -57.80 3.51
N ILE A 892 6.93 -58.64 4.46
CA ILE A 892 5.60 -58.64 5.07
C ILE A 892 5.78 -58.38 6.55
N ASP A 893 5.20 -57.29 7.04
CA ASP A 893 5.26 -56.86 8.44
C ASP A 893 6.70 -56.81 8.99
N GLY A 894 7.61 -56.29 8.16
CA GLY A 894 9.04 -56.20 8.48
C GLY A 894 9.82 -57.51 8.34
N VAL A 895 9.17 -58.62 7.95
CA VAL A 895 9.80 -59.92 7.74
C VAL A 895 10.02 -60.17 6.25
N GLN A 896 11.30 -60.26 5.84
CA GLN A 896 11.66 -60.63 4.48
C GLN A 896 11.20 -62.07 4.17
N GLN A 897 10.44 -62.22 3.09
CA GLN A 897 10.02 -63.52 2.58
C GLN A 897 11.16 -64.12 1.75
N THR A 898 11.59 -65.33 2.11
CA THR A 898 12.59 -66.09 1.36
C THR A 898 11.93 -66.78 0.15
N GLN A 899 12.34 -66.41 -1.06
CA GLN A 899 12.26 -67.30 -2.23
C GLN A 899 13.64 -67.92 -2.48
N ALA A 900 13.67 -69.25 -2.61
CA ALA A 900 14.73 -69.91 -3.36
C ALA A 900 14.40 -69.68 -4.84
N TRP A 901 15.31 -69.02 -5.56
CA TRP A 901 15.17 -68.69 -6.97
C TRP A 901 15.54 -69.88 -7.85
#